data_AF-A0A553HPX3-F1
#
_entry.id   AF-A0A553HPX3-F1
#
_cell.length_a   1.000
_cell.length_b   1.000
_cell.length_c   1.000
_cell.angle_alpha   90.00
_cell.angle_beta   90.00
_cell.angle_gamma   90.00
#
_symmetry.space_group_name_H-M   'P 1'
#
loop_
_entity.id
_entity.type
_entity.pdbx_description
1 polymer ?
#
loop_
_entity_poly.entity_id
_entity_poly.type
_entity_poly.pdbx_seq_one_letter_code
_entity_poly.pdbx_strand_id
1 'polypeptide(L)'
;MYLPFQALSLSVLLALPATVRAVFQDEVGHIDYHHELLGVPQRETTFFHRPRTEEKASLLYTLSDLGVLGAINPSNGAVVWRQLLTGNVTDGGGFLRAAEHSTWLAGAYGSSVSAWDALTGRSVWALDFNGETKDLEVMEITEGGRKDVLTLHQESGVTVTRRIHGTEGHVVWEHRDVNKDVPLQVSTSSEKVFVVALHGSLLSYSLNVIVLDTLTGKKLDEIPLGTKNEVQKPEDVMFVGANSASPIVAWTNTGNTKLNVNVLGLKTKQEFPLAADTVEVEIHAPHTIQSSPHFLVHSRTKSGNRADVFHIDLKSNAITKAYELPLLEGGSAFSTSSSGSNVYFTRVTDEEVIVTSSTSHGILGRWPLKAGAEKLGALHGVSEVIKKSGDSYAARTVVVRDSDDWTQIVSGEIGWTRLEGLSGAVAATWAEIPESEDLARTLEAEADSNPWSAYVHRVNRHINDLQYLPAYLQSIPTRFLSSIIGSESTETTDEVKRDSFGFNKLIVLATKRGKLYGLNAGNHGKIVWSKNANETPSGKHWDVKAIHADNANGLVTVRASEGQFIIVKSDTGKTVEAMPTGLFPPVDGAVVVDSNAGPWLLPIERDGKLADVQIGWEPKQTVVTRTSENQIEGFRFLEKGTVASAVSVWSFLPSAGQNIVDIATRPQHDPIASIGRVLGDRTVKYKYLNPNTIVVAAINKATSVLSTYLLDTVSGQVLASSSYEGVDPNKDISCTISENWFLCTFYGQYQLRESEAQNLKGYQVVISDLYESELSNDRGPLGDAANFSSLDPVDFPTGPALPSVISKTFILSGPITSLAVTQTRQGITVRHVLAYMPWSHSIIGIPRMLLEPRRPVGRDPQAAEQEEGLVRYAPAIELDPRMTVTHARDVLGVRDIIAAPAILESTSLVFAYGVDVYGSRTHPSAAFDILGKGFSKVTLLGTVAALLVGVLGLGPMVRKKQINMRWQAPM
;
A
#
# COMPACT_ATOMS: atom_id res chain seq x y z
N MET A 1 -63.52 -18.82 25.35
CA MET A 1 -62.77 -18.69 24.08
C MET A 1 -61.32 -18.41 24.46
N TYR A 2 -60.54 -19.48 24.64
CA TYR A 2 -59.15 -19.42 25.09
C TYR A 2 -58.25 -19.40 23.86
N LEU A 3 -57.55 -18.28 23.63
CA LEU A 3 -56.42 -18.22 22.70
C LEU A 3 -55.21 -18.86 23.41
N PRO A 4 -54.50 -19.81 22.77
CA PRO A 4 -53.47 -20.59 23.45
C PRO A 4 -52.18 -19.77 23.61
N PHE A 5 -51.59 -19.89 24.80
CA PHE A 5 -50.29 -19.33 25.21
C PHE A 5 -49.12 -19.74 24.28
N GLN A 6 -49.33 -20.73 23.39
CA GLN A 6 -48.34 -21.19 22.40
C GLN A 6 -48.04 -20.19 21.27
N ALA A 7 -48.96 -19.27 20.96
CA ALA A 7 -48.73 -18.26 19.91
C ALA A 7 -47.77 -17.14 20.34
N LEU A 8 -47.70 -16.84 21.65
CA LEU A 8 -46.79 -15.84 22.21
C LEU A 8 -45.35 -16.39 22.34
N SER A 9 -45.20 -17.69 22.63
CA SER A 9 -43.88 -18.33 22.73
C SER A 9 -43.19 -18.49 21.36
N LEU A 10 -43.95 -18.71 20.27
CA LEU A 10 -43.39 -18.84 18.93
C LEU A 10 -42.91 -17.49 18.38
N SER A 11 -43.59 -16.39 18.71
CA SER A 11 -43.19 -15.04 18.30
C SER A 11 -41.97 -14.52 19.09
N VAL A 12 -41.78 -14.96 20.34
CA VAL A 12 -40.56 -14.70 21.12
C VAL A 12 -39.39 -15.59 20.65
N LEU A 13 -39.63 -16.86 20.27
CA LEU A 13 -38.58 -17.73 19.69
C LEU A 13 -38.18 -17.33 18.26
N LEU A 14 -39.10 -16.78 17.46
CA LEU A 14 -38.79 -16.20 16.13
C LEU A 14 -38.12 -14.83 16.22
N ALA A 15 -38.12 -14.18 17.39
CA ALA A 15 -37.39 -12.94 17.64
C ALA A 15 -35.96 -13.17 18.20
N LEU A 16 -35.65 -14.38 18.67
CA LEU A 16 -34.30 -14.74 19.16
C LEU A 16 -33.18 -14.74 18.10
N PRO A 17 -33.39 -14.95 16.78
CA PRO A 17 -32.32 -14.71 15.80
C PRO A 17 -32.04 -13.21 15.55
N ALA A 18 -32.84 -12.28 16.07
CA ALA A 18 -32.59 -10.84 15.90
C ALA A 18 -31.47 -10.29 16.81
N THR A 19 -30.95 -11.08 17.75
CA THR A 19 -29.88 -10.66 18.68
C THR A 19 -28.48 -11.11 18.28
N VAL A 20 -28.28 -11.65 17.07
CA VAL A 20 -26.93 -11.80 16.49
C VAL A 20 -26.75 -10.71 15.43
N ARG A 21 -26.61 -9.46 15.89
CA ARG A 21 -26.10 -8.38 15.04
C ARG A 21 -24.59 -8.44 15.05
N ALA A 22 -24.05 -9.20 14.10
CA ALA A 22 -22.72 -8.92 13.57
C ALA A 22 -22.70 -7.51 12.96
N VAL A 23 -21.50 -7.00 12.67
CA VAL A 23 -21.30 -5.82 11.81
C VAL A 23 -22.30 -5.86 10.65
N PHE A 24 -23.01 -4.76 10.39
CA PHE A 24 -24.04 -4.65 9.35
C PHE A 24 -23.52 -5.24 8.02
N GLN A 25 -23.94 -6.47 7.68
CA GLN A 25 -23.55 -7.16 6.45
C GLN A 25 -23.95 -6.35 5.19
N ASP A 26 -24.92 -5.44 5.35
CA ASP A 26 -25.44 -4.47 4.38
C ASP A 26 -24.58 -3.21 4.17
N GLU A 27 -23.42 -3.10 4.83
CA GLU A 27 -22.46 -2.00 4.58
C GLU A 27 -21.14 -2.49 3.95
N VAL A 28 -20.82 -3.78 4.08
CA VAL A 28 -19.65 -4.40 3.45
C VAL A 28 -19.78 -4.36 1.93
N GLY A 29 -18.79 -3.77 1.27
CA GLY A 29 -18.77 -3.53 -0.17
C GLY A 29 -19.49 -2.26 -0.62
N HIS A 30 -20.15 -1.52 0.29
CA HIS A 30 -20.80 -0.24 -0.02
C HIS A 30 -19.96 0.97 0.40
N ILE A 31 -19.33 0.92 1.58
CA ILE A 31 -18.56 2.05 2.13
C ILE A 31 -17.05 1.88 1.97
N ASP A 32 -16.61 0.64 1.78
CA ASP A 32 -15.23 0.24 1.74
C ASP A 32 -14.84 -0.29 0.37
N TYR A 33 -13.56 -0.20 0.07
CA TYR A 33 -12.97 -0.71 -1.16
C TYR A 33 -11.54 -1.16 -0.90
N HIS A 34 -11.09 -2.10 -1.72
CA HIS A 34 -9.79 -2.72 -1.59
C HIS A 34 -9.28 -3.10 -2.96
N HIS A 35 -8.13 -2.55 -3.31
CA HIS A 35 -7.33 -3.03 -4.41
C HIS A 35 -6.38 -4.09 -3.85
N GLU A 36 -6.75 -5.37 -4.04
CA GLU A 36 -5.91 -6.53 -3.72
C GLU A 36 -4.82 -6.66 -4.77
N LEU A 37 -3.59 -6.26 -4.46
CA LEU A 37 -2.47 -6.18 -5.39
C LEU A 37 -1.38 -7.21 -5.08
N LEU A 38 -0.60 -7.57 -6.09
CA LEU A 38 0.61 -8.36 -5.92
C LEU A 38 1.84 -7.47 -6.06
N GLY A 39 1.79 -6.42 -6.88
CA GLY A 39 2.98 -5.75 -7.36
C GLY A 39 3.18 -6.01 -8.85
N VAL A 40 4.13 -5.31 -9.46
CA VAL A 40 4.35 -5.42 -10.91
C VAL A 40 5.00 -6.79 -11.19
N PRO A 41 4.37 -7.64 -12.01
CA PRO A 41 4.92 -8.96 -12.32
C PRO A 41 6.26 -8.86 -13.03
N GLN A 42 7.26 -9.62 -12.56
CA GLN A 42 8.56 -9.67 -13.21
C GLN A 42 8.57 -10.72 -14.31
N ARG A 43 9.35 -10.46 -15.37
CA ARG A 43 9.49 -11.39 -16.50
C ARG A 43 9.93 -12.79 -16.08
N GLU A 44 11.02 -12.89 -15.33
CA GLU A 44 11.70 -14.17 -15.01
C GLU A 44 10.95 -15.04 -14.01
N THR A 45 9.91 -14.50 -13.37
CA THR A 45 9.18 -15.15 -12.28
C THR A 45 7.68 -15.27 -12.57
N THR A 46 7.23 -14.88 -13.75
CA THR A 46 5.82 -14.96 -14.15
C THR A 46 5.62 -16.11 -15.12
N PHE A 47 4.66 -16.98 -14.87
CA PHE A 47 4.34 -18.10 -15.77
C PHE A 47 2.97 -18.72 -15.48
N PHE A 48 2.43 -19.42 -16.47
CA PHE A 48 1.29 -20.31 -16.29
C PHE A 48 1.77 -21.66 -15.76
N HIS A 49 1.11 -22.18 -14.74
CA HIS A 49 1.39 -23.52 -14.23
C HIS A 49 0.11 -24.24 -13.81
N ARG A 50 0.09 -25.56 -13.93
CA ARG A 50 -1.06 -26.38 -13.51
C ARG A 50 -0.87 -26.79 -12.05
N PRO A 51 -1.73 -26.32 -11.12
CA PRO A 51 -1.60 -26.65 -9.71
C PRO A 51 -1.85 -28.14 -9.41
N ARG A 52 -2.56 -28.84 -10.31
CA ARG A 52 -2.89 -30.26 -10.21
C ARG A 52 -2.54 -30.96 -11.51
N THR A 53 -1.96 -32.14 -11.41
CA THR A 53 -1.54 -32.95 -12.56
C THR A 53 -2.69 -33.46 -13.40
N GLU A 54 -3.85 -33.73 -12.78
CA GLU A 54 -5.06 -34.25 -13.44
C GLU A 54 -5.93 -33.15 -14.07
N GLU A 55 -5.78 -31.90 -13.62
CA GLU A 55 -6.57 -30.77 -14.11
C GLU A 55 -5.93 -30.13 -15.34
N LYS A 56 -6.77 -29.66 -16.27
CA LYS A 56 -6.31 -28.90 -17.44
C LYS A 56 -6.19 -27.40 -17.17
N ALA A 57 -6.73 -26.92 -16.06
CA ALA A 57 -6.74 -25.50 -15.73
C ALA A 57 -5.39 -25.07 -15.15
N SER A 58 -4.78 -24.06 -15.75
CA SER A 58 -3.58 -23.41 -15.24
C SER A 58 -3.97 -22.21 -14.38
N LEU A 59 -3.18 -21.94 -13.34
CA LEU A 59 -3.17 -20.66 -12.65
C LEU A 59 -2.01 -19.82 -13.18
N LEU A 60 -2.09 -18.51 -12.97
CA LEU A 60 -1.03 -17.59 -13.33
C LEU A 60 -0.28 -17.17 -12.07
N TYR A 61 1.02 -17.42 -12.04
CA TYR A 61 1.86 -17.17 -10.89
C TYR A 61 2.82 -16.03 -11.18
N THR A 62 3.18 -15.28 -10.15
CA THR A 62 4.26 -14.30 -10.22
C THR A 62 4.92 -14.12 -8.86
N LEU A 63 6.24 -13.87 -8.87
CA LEU A 63 6.91 -13.17 -7.79
C LEU A 63 7.09 -11.72 -8.24
N SER A 64 6.31 -10.83 -7.63
CA SER A 64 6.32 -9.43 -7.99
C SER A 64 7.60 -8.74 -7.54
N ASP A 65 7.81 -7.56 -8.06
CA ASP A 65 8.91 -6.70 -7.65
C ASP A 65 8.77 -6.04 -6.27
N LEU A 66 7.69 -6.34 -5.55
CA LEU A 66 7.52 -6.00 -4.13
C LEU A 66 7.83 -7.20 -3.22
N GLY A 67 8.18 -8.36 -3.78
CA GLY A 67 8.47 -9.58 -3.03
C GLY A 67 7.21 -10.36 -2.65
N VAL A 68 6.09 -10.10 -3.34
CA VAL A 68 4.85 -10.84 -3.16
C VAL A 68 4.82 -11.99 -4.15
N LEU A 69 4.86 -13.21 -3.62
CA LEU A 69 4.58 -14.42 -4.37
C LEU A 69 3.08 -14.67 -4.37
N GLY A 70 2.45 -14.81 -5.53
CA GLY A 70 1.02 -15.09 -5.58
C GLY A 70 0.56 -15.81 -6.82
N ALA A 71 -0.66 -16.33 -6.71
CA ALA A 71 -1.37 -16.99 -7.79
C ALA A 71 -2.68 -16.24 -8.06
N ILE A 72 -2.98 -16.01 -9.33
CA ILE A 72 -4.24 -15.42 -9.76
C ILE A 72 -5.00 -16.35 -10.69
N ASN A 73 -6.32 -16.27 -10.64
CA ASN A 73 -7.22 -17.04 -11.48
C ASN A 73 -7.27 -16.39 -12.88
N PRO A 74 -6.82 -17.08 -13.94
CA PRO A 74 -6.79 -16.47 -15.26
C PRO A 74 -8.17 -16.14 -15.83
N SER A 75 -9.27 -16.70 -15.32
CA SER A 75 -10.61 -16.44 -15.85
C SER A 75 -11.17 -15.06 -15.50
N ASN A 76 -10.79 -14.50 -14.35
CA ASN A 76 -11.35 -13.25 -13.83
C ASN A 76 -10.29 -12.32 -13.21
N GLY A 77 -9.03 -12.73 -13.15
CA GLY A 77 -7.95 -11.96 -12.55
C GLY A 77 -8.00 -11.89 -11.02
N ALA A 78 -8.87 -12.67 -10.34
CA ALA A 78 -8.95 -12.65 -8.88
C ALA A 78 -7.73 -13.33 -8.24
N VAL A 79 -7.30 -12.82 -7.08
CA VAL A 79 -6.24 -13.45 -6.29
C VAL A 79 -6.76 -14.78 -5.74
N VAL A 80 -5.98 -15.85 -5.90
CA VAL A 80 -6.26 -17.16 -5.29
C VAL A 80 -5.58 -17.25 -3.93
N TRP A 81 -4.30 -16.89 -3.90
CA TRP A 81 -3.49 -16.78 -2.69
C TRP A 81 -2.28 -15.88 -2.97
N ARG A 82 -1.70 -15.31 -1.92
CA ARG A 82 -0.46 -14.50 -1.98
C ARG A 82 0.30 -14.55 -0.66
N GLN A 83 1.60 -14.37 -0.72
CA GLN A 83 2.54 -14.44 0.40
C GLN A 83 3.61 -13.36 0.23
N LEU A 84 3.87 -12.59 1.28
CA LEU A 84 4.98 -11.63 1.31
C LEU A 84 6.22 -12.33 1.86
N LEU A 85 7.17 -12.70 0.99
CA LEU A 85 8.24 -13.67 1.32
C LEU A 85 9.14 -13.23 2.47
N THR A 86 9.41 -11.92 2.59
CA THR A 86 10.32 -11.36 3.60
C THR A 86 9.58 -10.63 4.73
N GLY A 87 8.26 -10.60 4.70
CA GLY A 87 7.42 -9.77 5.59
C GLY A 87 7.50 -8.26 5.34
N ASN A 88 8.42 -7.80 4.49
CA ASN A 88 8.62 -6.39 4.11
C ASN A 88 8.61 -6.23 2.59
N VAL A 89 8.29 -5.03 2.12
CA VAL A 89 8.38 -4.71 0.69
C VAL A 89 9.83 -4.79 0.23
N THR A 90 10.06 -5.47 -0.90
CA THR A 90 11.38 -5.59 -1.52
C THR A 90 11.55 -4.70 -2.74
N ASP A 91 12.77 -4.62 -3.28
CA ASP A 91 13.12 -3.85 -4.47
C ASP A 91 13.44 -4.78 -5.65
N GLY A 92 12.49 -5.67 -5.92
CA GLY A 92 12.62 -6.68 -6.96
C GLY A 92 13.63 -7.77 -6.64
N GLY A 93 14.01 -8.53 -7.67
CA GLY A 93 14.80 -9.74 -7.53
C GLY A 93 14.02 -10.92 -6.95
N GLY A 94 14.78 -11.91 -6.50
CA GLY A 94 14.25 -13.23 -6.16
C GLY A 94 14.01 -14.10 -7.40
N PHE A 95 13.66 -15.35 -7.15
CA PHE A 95 13.52 -16.38 -8.17
C PHE A 95 12.26 -17.17 -7.90
N LEU A 96 11.58 -17.56 -8.98
CA LEU A 96 10.42 -18.45 -8.91
C LEU A 96 10.46 -19.43 -10.09
N ARG A 97 10.30 -20.71 -9.81
CA ARG A 97 10.21 -21.77 -10.82
C ARG A 97 9.08 -22.73 -10.50
N ALA A 98 8.35 -23.13 -11.53
CA ALA A 98 7.39 -24.22 -11.42
C ALA A 98 8.08 -25.58 -11.59
N ALA A 99 7.75 -26.53 -10.72
CA ALA A 99 8.02 -27.91 -11.00
C ALA A 99 6.94 -28.45 -11.96
N GLU A 100 7.26 -28.46 -13.25
CA GLU A 100 6.36 -28.98 -14.30
C GLU A 100 5.79 -30.35 -13.94
N HIS A 101 4.51 -30.60 -14.21
CA HIS A 101 3.82 -31.84 -13.79
C HIS A 101 3.91 -32.17 -12.29
N SER A 102 4.16 -31.19 -11.43
CA SER A 102 4.13 -31.32 -9.97
C SER A 102 3.21 -30.28 -9.35
N THR A 103 2.81 -30.50 -8.10
CA THR A 103 1.85 -29.64 -7.37
C THR A 103 2.53 -28.54 -6.58
N TRP A 104 3.81 -28.25 -6.82
CA TRP A 104 4.59 -27.28 -6.04
C TRP A 104 5.41 -26.33 -6.91
N LEU A 105 5.77 -25.20 -6.31
CA LEU A 105 6.61 -24.14 -6.86
C LEU A 105 7.81 -23.95 -5.93
N ALA A 106 8.98 -23.63 -6.46
CA ALA A 106 10.11 -23.23 -5.64
C ALA A 106 10.43 -21.74 -5.83
N GLY A 107 10.56 -21.04 -4.71
CA GLY A 107 10.90 -19.64 -4.66
C GLY A 107 12.13 -19.41 -3.80
N ALA A 108 12.96 -18.44 -4.19
CA ALA A 108 14.08 -18.00 -3.38
C ALA A 108 14.18 -16.49 -3.36
N TYR A 109 14.53 -15.93 -2.21
CA TYR A 109 14.74 -14.51 -2.03
C TYR A 109 15.77 -14.28 -0.92
N GLY A 110 16.80 -13.45 -1.18
CA GLY A 110 17.87 -13.23 -0.22
C GLY A 110 18.54 -14.55 0.18
N SER A 111 18.60 -14.86 1.47
CA SER A 111 19.13 -16.12 2.01
C SER A 111 18.15 -17.29 2.00
N SER A 112 16.86 -17.01 1.78
CA SER A 112 15.78 -17.97 2.01
C SER A 112 15.38 -18.69 0.72
N VAL A 113 15.19 -19.99 0.82
CA VAL A 113 14.71 -20.87 -0.25
C VAL A 113 13.52 -21.64 0.27
N SER A 114 12.45 -21.73 -0.52
CA SER A 114 11.18 -22.32 -0.09
C SER A 114 10.48 -23.04 -1.23
N ALA A 115 9.69 -24.05 -0.87
CA ALA A 115 8.72 -24.64 -1.76
C ALA A 115 7.29 -24.40 -1.27
N TRP A 116 6.38 -24.21 -2.21
CA TRP A 116 4.99 -23.81 -1.97
C TRP A 116 4.06 -24.75 -2.71
N ASP A 117 2.98 -25.17 -2.07
CA ASP A 117 1.89 -25.86 -2.74
C ASP A 117 1.23 -24.90 -3.74
N ALA A 118 1.22 -25.28 -5.01
CA ALA A 118 0.82 -24.41 -6.10
C ALA A 118 -0.67 -24.03 -6.03
N LEU A 119 -1.52 -24.87 -5.43
CA LEU A 119 -2.95 -24.62 -5.33
C LEU A 119 -3.30 -23.71 -4.14
N THR A 120 -2.69 -23.97 -2.98
CA THR A 120 -3.10 -23.38 -1.70
C THR A 120 -2.17 -22.26 -1.22
N GLY A 121 -0.98 -22.13 -1.79
CA GLY A 121 0.02 -21.16 -1.35
C GLY A 121 0.59 -21.46 0.04
N ARG A 122 0.44 -22.69 0.53
CA ARG A 122 1.02 -23.14 1.80
C ARG A 122 2.47 -23.53 1.59
N SER A 123 3.34 -23.19 2.54
CA SER A 123 4.72 -23.65 2.52
C SER A 123 4.75 -25.18 2.67
N VAL A 124 5.48 -25.85 1.77
CA VAL A 124 5.82 -27.27 1.86
C VAL A 124 7.05 -27.42 2.76
N TRP A 125 8.07 -26.60 2.50
CA TRP A 125 9.26 -26.44 3.33
C TRP A 125 9.87 -25.06 3.08
N ALA A 126 10.69 -24.60 4.03
CA ALA A 126 11.48 -23.38 3.93
C ALA A 126 12.84 -23.62 4.61
N LEU A 127 13.90 -23.12 3.98
CA LEU A 127 15.28 -23.25 4.42
C LEU A 127 15.95 -21.88 4.32
N ASP A 128 16.77 -21.56 5.32
CA ASP A 128 17.65 -20.39 5.29
C ASP A 128 19.10 -20.84 5.16
N PHE A 129 19.82 -20.23 4.22
CA PHE A 129 21.24 -20.48 4.01
C PHE A 129 22.06 -19.24 4.35
N ASN A 130 23.37 -19.42 4.51
CA ASN A 130 24.26 -18.27 4.61
C ASN A 130 24.40 -17.61 3.23
N GLY A 131 24.70 -16.31 3.22
CA GLY A 131 24.91 -15.56 1.99
C GLY A 131 23.63 -15.27 1.20
N GLU A 132 23.81 -14.86 -0.05
CA GLU A 132 22.72 -14.43 -0.94
C GLU A 132 22.48 -15.47 -2.03
N THR A 133 21.22 -15.82 -2.28
CA THR A 133 20.81 -16.65 -3.40
C THR A 133 20.96 -15.87 -4.70
N LYS A 134 21.69 -16.43 -5.65
CA LYS A 134 21.95 -15.86 -6.97
C LYS A 134 21.12 -16.47 -8.09
N ASP A 135 20.64 -17.69 -7.91
CA ASP A 135 19.71 -18.32 -8.86
C ASP A 135 19.01 -19.54 -8.26
N LEU A 136 17.89 -19.92 -8.87
CA LEU A 136 17.10 -21.10 -8.55
C LEU A 136 16.59 -21.76 -9.83
N GLU A 137 16.77 -23.07 -9.94
CA GLU A 137 16.29 -23.85 -11.08
C GLU A 137 15.67 -25.18 -10.62
N VAL A 138 14.76 -25.74 -11.42
CA VAL A 138 14.17 -27.05 -11.13
C VAL A 138 14.79 -28.10 -12.03
N MET A 139 15.34 -29.17 -11.43
CA MET A 139 15.91 -30.29 -12.16
C MET A 139 15.00 -31.52 -12.10
N GLU A 140 14.93 -32.27 -13.20
CA GLU A 140 14.27 -33.58 -13.25
C GLU A 140 15.32 -34.70 -13.20
N ILE A 141 15.08 -35.68 -12.34
CA ILE A 141 15.96 -36.83 -12.19
C ILE A 141 15.46 -37.94 -13.09
N THR A 142 16.36 -38.48 -13.90
CA THR A 142 16.12 -39.57 -14.85
C THR A 142 15.53 -40.81 -14.18
N GLU A 143 15.92 -41.09 -12.93
CA GLU A 143 15.30 -42.13 -12.10
C GLU A 143 13.98 -41.63 -11.47
N GLY A 144 12.85 -42.03 -12.06
CA GLY A 144 11.53 -41.88 -11.46
C GLY A 144 10.80 -40.56 -11.75
N GLY A 145 11.38 -39.66 -12.57
CA GLY A 145 10.74 -38.38 -12.94
C GLY A 145 10.57 -37.42 -11.77
N ARG A 146 11.31 -37.64 -10.67
CA ARG A 146 11.29 -36.77 -9.48
C ARG A 146 11.93 -35.43 -9.81
N LYS A 147 11.37 -34.36 -9.25
CA LYS A 147 11.90 -33.00 -9.39
C LYS A 147 12.53 -32.53 -8.08
N ASP A 148 13.75 -32.01 -8.20
CA ASP A 148 14.51 -31.43 -7.10
C ASP A 148 14.82 -29.96 -7.43
N VAL A 149 15.15 -29.18 -6.40
CA VAL A 149 15.49 -27.77 -6.53
C VAL A 149 17.01 -27.61 -6.53
N LEU A 150 17.53 -26.89 -7.52
CA LEU A 150 18.91 -26.45 -7.57
C LEU A 150 18.98 -24.99 -7.14
N THR A 151 19.88 -24.68 -6.22
CA THR A 151 20.11 -23.29 -5.81
C THR A 151 21.58 -22.93 -5.91
N LEU A 152 21.83 -21.67 -6.27
CA LEU A 152 23.15 -21.08 -6.35
C LEU A 152 23.25 -19.96 -5.33
N HIS A 153 24.27 -19.98 -4.48
CA HIS A 153 24.48 -19.00 -3.43
C HIS A 153 25.88 -18.40 -3.49
N GLN A 154 26.01 -17.15 -3.04
CA GLN A 154 27.28 -16.50 -2.80
C GLN A 154 27.50 -16.34 -1.29
N GLU A 155 28.41 -17.15 -0.72
CA GLU A 155 28.71 -17.21 0.71
C GLU A 155 30.12 -16.67 0.99
N SER A 156 30.24 -15.44 1.46
CA SER A 156 31.55 -14.85 1.83
C SER A 156 32.61 -14.95 0.72
N GLY A 157 32.20 -14.82 -0.55
CA GLY A 157 33.08 -14.94 -1.72
C GLY A 157 33.30 -16.38 -2.23
N VAL A 158 32.59 -17.36 -1.66
CA VAL A 158 32.54 -18.75 -2.13
C VAL A 158 31.24 -18.96 -2.91
N THR A 159 31.33 -19.61 -4.07
CA THR A 159 30.15 -20.05 -4.82
C THR A 159 29.69 -21.39 -4.26
N VAL A 160 28.42 -21.48 -3.86
CA VAL A 160 27.85 -22.70 -3.30
C VAL A 160 26.63 -23.13 -4.10
N THR A 161 26.68 -24.32 -4.67
CA THR A 161 25.57 -24.92 -5.40
C THR A 161 25.00 -26.06 -4.58
N ARG A 162 23.68 -26.08 -4.39
CA ARG A 162 22.98 -27.11 -3.62
C ARG A 162 21.91 -27.77 -4.46
N ARG A 163 21.74 -29.07 -4.23
CA ARG A 163 20.56 -29.80 -4.66
C ARG A 163 19.72 -30.12 -3.43
N ILE A 164 18.47 -29.71 -3.47
CA ILE A 164 17.50 -29.85 -2.39
C ILE A 164 16.38 -30.76 -2.86
N HIS A 165 15.98 -31.72 -2.02
CA HIS A 165 14.89 -32.61 -2.32
C HIS A 165 13.57 -31.84 -2.48
N GLY A 166 12.89 -31.99 -3.62
CA GLY A 166 11.76 -31.12 -3.99
C GLY A 166 10.58 -31.10 -3.01
N THR A 167 10.26 -32.24 -2.38
CA THR A 167 9.14 -32.34 -1.42
C THR A 167 9.55 -32.40 0.05
N GLU A 168 10.74 -32.91 0.36
CA GLU A 168 11.20 -33.12 1.74
C GLU A 168 12.05 -31.97 2.29
N GLY A 169 12.62 -31.14 1.41
CA GLY A 169 13.38 -29.97 1.83
C GLY A 169 14.69 -30.28 2.55
N HIS A 170 15.27 -31.46 2.39
CA HIS A 170 16.62 -31.74 2.87
C HIS A 170 17.65 -31.55 1.74
N VAL A 171 18.86 -31.09 2.09
CA VAL A 171 19.96 -30.94 1.13
C VAL A 171 20.50 -32.33 0.78
N VAL A 172 20.47 -32.67 -0.51
CA VAL A 172 20.96 -33.96 -1.05
C VAL A 172 22.48 -33.94 -1.19
N TRP A 173 23.01 -32.88 -1.80
CA TRP A 173 24.44 -32.62 -1.88
C TRP A 173 24.72 -31.12 -1.98
N GLU A 174 25.96 -30.75 -1.65
CA GLU A 174 26.47 -29.39 -1.73
C GLU A 174 27.83 -29.39 -2.44
N HIS A 175 27.98 -28.50 -3.41
CA HIS A 175 29.24 -28.21 -4.08
C HIS A 175 29.72 -26.81 -3.68
N ARG A 176 30.96 -26.71 -3.22
CA ARG A 176 31.60 -25.42 -2.87
C ARG A 176 32.77 -25.16 -3.79
N ASP A 177 32.73 -24.01 -4.45
CA ASP A 177 33.85 -23.49 -5.23
C ASP A 177 34.41 -22.22 -4.58
N VAL A 178 35.69 -22.25 -4.25
CA VAL A 178 36.41 -21.19 -3.50
C VAL A 178 37.07 -20.20 -4.46
N ASN A 179 36.81 -20.32 -5.75
CA ASN A 179 37.21 -19.34 -6.74
C ASN A 179 36.49 -18.01 -6.46
N LYS A 180 37.21 -16.88 -6.59
CA LYS A 180 36.65 -15.52 -6.42
C LYS A 180 35.75 -15.09 -7.60
N ASP A 181 35.18 -16.06 -8.30
CA ASP A 181 34.29 -15.84 -9.42
C ASP A 181 32.94 -15.32 -8.89
N VAL A 182 32.25 -14.53 -9.72
CA VAL A 182 30.92 -14.02 -9.37
C VAL A 182 29.89 -15.03 -9.89
N PRO A 183 29.16 -15.75 -9.02
CA PRO A 183 28.12 -16.67 -9.46
C PRO A 183 27.00 -15.92 -10.16
N LEU A 184 26.58 -16.42 -11.32
CA LEU A 184 25.57 -15.80 -12.16
C LEU A 184 24.27 -16.60 -12.12
N GLN A 185 24.26 -17.80 -12.71
CA GLN A 185 23.05 -18.62 -12.89
C GLN A 185 23.39 -20.12 -12.89
N VAL A 186 22.40 -20.96 -12.60
CA VAL A 186 22.49 -22.42 -12.62
C VAL A 186 21.53 -22.99 -13.68
N SER A 187 21.98 -24.00 -14.41
CA SER A 187 21.19 -24.69 -15.43
C SER A 187 21.40 -26.20 -15.33
N THR A 188 20.54 -26.98 -15.98
CA THR A 188 20.57 -28.44 -15.90
C THR A 188 20.20 -29.07 -17.24
N SER A 189 20.82 -30.20 -17.54
CA SER A 189 20.37 -31.16 -18.55
C SER A 189 19.93 -32.47 -17.89
N SER A 190 19.59 -33.48 -18.69
CA SER A 190 19.25 -34.83 -18.19
C SER A 190 20.41 -35.54 -17.46
N GLU A 191 21.65 -35.11 -17.68
CA GLU A 191 22.85 -35.80 -17.16
C GLU A 191 23.77 -34.91 -16.32
N LYS A 192 23.73 -33.58 -16.51
CA LYS A 192 24.71 -32.64 -15.95
C LYS A 192 24.05 -31.42 -15.35
N VAL A 193 24.67 -30.88 -14.30
CA VAL A 193 24.36 -29.55 -13.75
C VAL A 193 25.44 -28.59 -14.21
N PHE A 194 25.04 -27.40 -14.65
CA PHE A 194 25.94 -26.35 -15.13
C PHE A 194 25.84 -25.14 -14.21
N VAL A 195 26.96 -24.73 -13.64
CA VAL A 195 27.07 -23.50 -12.85
C VAL A 195 27.81 -22.48 -13.70
N VAL A 196 27.15 -21.38 -14.01
CA VAL A 196 27.72 -20.29 -14.80
C VAL A 196 28.17 -19.18 -13.85
N ALA A 197 29.43 -18.81 -13.95
CA ALA A 197 30.05 -17.77 -13.16
C ALA A 197 30.86 -16.81 -14.05
N LEU A 198 31.09 -15.60 -13.56
CA LEU A 198 31.94 -14.61 -14.20
C LEU A 198 33.32 -14.64 -13.57
N HIS A 199 34.33 -14.92 -14.39
CA HIS A 199 35.73 -14.92 -14.01
C HIS A 199 36.41 -13.65 -14.54
N GLY A 200 36.96 -12.81 -13.66
CA GLY A 200 37.62 -11.57 -14.09
C GLY A 200 37.69 -10.46 -13.04
N SER A 201 37.79 -9.22 -13.50
CA SER A 201 37.81 -8.02 -12.66
C SER A 201 36.62 -7.10 -12.98
N LEU A 202 36.40 -6.07 -12.16
CA LEU A 202 35.22 -5.19 -12.11
C LEU A 202 34.77 -4.52 -13.43
N LEU A 203 35.50 -4.67 -14.54
CA LEU A 203 35.20 -4.08 -15.86
C LEU A 203 35.58 -5.01 -17.02
N SER A 204 35.82 -6.29 -16.75
CA SER A 204 36.23 -7.25 -17.79
C SER A 204 36.10 -8.67 -17.26
N TYR A 205 35.04 -9.34 -17.68
CA TYR A 205 34.76 -10.72 -17.33
C TYR A 205 34.90 -11.64 -18.56
N SER A 206 35.32 -12.86 -18.28
CA SER A 206 35.09 -14.04 -19.11
C SER A 206 34.04 -14.92 -18.43
N LEU A 207 33.29 -15.69 -19.21
CA LEU A 207 32.34 -16.66 -18.67
C LEU A 207 33.10 -17.92 -18.26
N ASN A 208 32.74 -18.52 -17.12
CA ASN A 208 33.25 -19.81 -16.68
C ASN A 208 32.06 -20.73 -16.42
N VAL A 209 32.10 -21.93 -16.99
CA VAL A 209 31.03 -22.94 -16.82
C VAL A 209 31.60 -24.15 -16.11
N ILE A 210 31.15 -24.36 -14.89
CA ILE A 210 31.49 -25.53 -14.08
C ILE A 210 30.45 -26.62 -14.35
N VAL A 211 30.91 -27.81 -14.70
CA VAL A 211 30.05 -28.96 -14.98
C VAL A 211 30.08 -29.90 -13.78
N LEU A 212 28.93 -30.15 -13.17
CA LEU A 212 28.76 -31.02 -12.01
C LEU A 212 27.97 -32.29 -12.36
N ASP A 213 28.30 -33.37 -11.65
CA ASP A 213 27.53 -34.61 -11.66
C ASP A 213 26.19 -34.44 -10.93
N THR A 214 25.09 -34.87 -11.55
CA THR A 214 23.73 -34.68 -11.01
C THR A 214 23.48 -35.43 -9.69
N LEU A 215 24.11 -36.60 -9.51
CA LEU A 215 23.88 -37.47 -8.35
C LEU A 215 24.76 -37.08 -7.16
N THR A 216 26.02 -36.74 -7.40
CA THR A 216 27.03 -36.54 -6.36
C THR A 216 27.47 -35.10 -6.15
N GLY A 217 27.17 -34.18 -7.08
CA GLY A 217 27.63 -32.80 -7.03
C GLY A 217 29.15 -32.63 -7.25
N LYS A 218 29.85 -33.69 -7.69
CA LYS A 218 31.28 -33.62 -7.98
C LYS A 218 31.54 -32.86 -9.27
N LYS A 219 32.60 -32.03 -9.28
CA LYS A 219 33.07 -31.34 -10.48
C LYS A 219 33.61 -32.33 -11.50
N LEU A 220 33.01 -32.34 -12.70
CA LEU A 220 33.39 -33.16 -13.83
C LEU A 220 34.31 -32.41 -14.79
N ASP A 221 34.00 -31.14 -15.09
CA ASP A 221 34.76 -30.30 -16.00
C ASP A 221 34.61 -28.82 -15.63
N GLU A 222 35.50 -27.99 -16.17
CA GLU A 222 35.48 -26.54 -16.04
C GLU A 222 35.86 -25.91 -17.39
N ILE A 223 34.93 -25.16 -17.96
CA ILE A 223 35.01 -24.67 -19.33
C ILE A 223 35.03 -23.13 -19.31
N PRO A 224 36.21 -22.51 -19.51
CA PRO A 224 36.27 -21.07 -19.73
C PRO A 224 35.73 -20.74 -21.12
N LEU A 225 34.77 -19.80 -21.18
CA LEU A 225 34.11 -19.32 -22.39
C LEU A 225 34.41 -17.83 -22.62
N GLY A 226 34.75 -17.51 -23.86
CA GLY A 226 35.05 -16.14 -24.29
C GLY A 226 36.43 -15.64 -23.89
N THR A 227 36.76 -14.44 -24.36
CA THR A 227 38.01 -13.74 -24.02
C THR A 227 37.74 -12.59 -23.05
N LYS A 228 38.76 -12.20 -22.27
CA LYS A 228 38.66 -11.02 -21.38
C LYS A 228 38.26 -9.81 -22.22
N ASN A 229 37.24 -9.06 -21.75
CA ASN A 229 36.59 -7.88 -22.36
C ASN A 229 35.28 -8.13 -23.14
N GLU A 230 34.81 -9.38 -23.28
CA GLU A 230 33.52 -9.64 -23.95
C GLU A 230 32.30 -9.33 -23.09
N VAL A 231 32.39 -9.56 -21.77
CA VAL A 231 31.33 -9.30 -20.80
C VAL A 231 31.83 -8.22 -19.84
N GLN A 232 31.13 -7.10 -19.74
CA GLN A 232 31.51 -5.98 -18.87
C GLN A 232 30.75 -6.03 -17.54
N LYS A 233 29.48 -6.44 -17.60
CA LYS A 233 28.57 -6.50 -16.46
C LYS A 233 27.69 -7.75 -16.53
N PRO A 234 27.17 -8.26 -15.40
CA PRO A 234 26.31 -9.44 -15.37
C PRO A 234 25.14 -9.39 -16.34
N GLU A 235 24.57 -8.20 -16.57
CA GLU A 235 23.40 -7.99 -17.43
C GLU A 235 23.69 -8.15 -18.92
N ASP A 236 24.97 -8.20 -19.33
CA ASP A 236 25.35 -8.52 -20.72
C ASP A 236 25.13 -10.01 -21.02
N VAL A 237 25.07 -10.85 -19.98
CA VAL A 237 24.63 -12.25 -20.09
C VAL A 237 23.11 -12.27 -19.99
N MET A 238 22.47 -12.42 -21.13
CA MET A 238 21.04 -12.21 -21.27
C MET A 238 20.22 -13.40 -20.80
N PHE A 239 20.85 -14.57 -20.85
CA PHE A 239 20.15 -15.84 -20.69
C PHE A 239 21.12 -16.97 -20.37
N VAL A 240 20.84 -17.69 -19.29
CA VAL A 240 21.43 -18.98 -18.97
C VAL A 240 20.27 -19.94 -18.69
N GLY A 241 20.16 -21.00 -19.48
CA GLY A 241 19.10 -22.00 -19.29
C GLY A 241 18.30 -22.30 -20.54
N ALA A 242 17.17 -23.00 -20.33
CA ALA A 242 16.19 -23.49 -21.30
C ALA A 242 16.68 -24.48 -22.37
N ASN A 243 15.75 -25.32 -22.83
CA ASN A 243 15.96 -26.62 -23.48
C ASN A 243 16.81 -27.54 -22.64
N SER A 244 16.22 -28.24 -21.65
CA SER A 244 16.98 -29.23 -20.87
C SER A 244 17.59 -30.35 -21.74
N ALA A 245 17.14 -30.50 -22.99
CA ALA A 245 17.78 -31.36 -23.99
C ALA A 245 19.14 -30.83 -24.50
N SER A 246 19.32 -29.50 -24.57
CA SER A 246 20.55 -28.84 -25.02
C SER A 246 20.61 -27.40 -24.50
N PRO A 247 20.93 -27.19 -23.21
CA PRO A 247 20.81 -25.88 -22.60
C PRO A 247 21.88 -24.92 -23.11
N ILE A 248 21.55 -23.62 -23.16
CA ILE A 248 22.44 -22.60 -23.73
C ILE A 248 22.79 -21.49 -22.73
N VAL A 249 23.90 -20.82 -23.01
CA VAL A 249 24.22 -19.50 -22.46
C VAL A 249 24.44 -18.54 -23.62
N ALA A 250 23.89 -17.33 -23.50
CA ALA A 250 23.96 -16.32 -24.53
C ALA A 250 24.25 -14.93 -23.95
N TRP A 251 25.15 -14.21 -24.61
CA TRP A 251 25.62 -12.90 -24.18
C TRP A 251 25.94 -12.00 -25.38
N THR A 252 25.80 -10.69 -25.21
CA THR A 252 26.10 -9.71 -26.25
C THR A 252 27.40 -8.98 -25.97
N ASN A 253 27.92 -8.29 -26.98
CA ASN A 253 29.07 -7.41 -26.83
C ASN A 253 28.65 -5.96 -26.51
N THR A 254 29.62 -5.14 -26.08
CA THR A 254 29.42 -3.71 -25.83
C THR A 254 28.83 -3.02 -27.08
N GLY A 255 27.60 -2.54 -26.98
CA GLY A 255 26.87 -1.87 -28.07
C GLY A 255 25.88 -2.75 -28.84
N ASN A 256 25.59 -3.99 -28.39
CA ASN A 256 24.54 -4.87 -28.94
C ASN A 256 24.65 -5.08 -30.47
N THR A 257 25.87 -5.34 -30.95
CA THR A 257 26.13 -5.56 -32.39
C THR A 257 26.29 -7.03 -32.76
N LYS A 258 26.71 -7.86 -31.81
CA LYS A 258 26.88 -9.31 -31.97
C LYS A 258 26.28 -10.06 -30.79
N LEU A 259 25.68 -11.20 -31.08
CA LEU A 259 25.22 -12.18 -30.11
C LEU A 259 26.16 -13.39 -30.13
N ASN A 260 26.69 -13.75 -28.98
CA ASN A 260 27.43 -14.99 -28.77
C ASN A 260 26.50 -16.01 -28.13
N VAL A 261 26.49 -17.24 -28.64
CA VAL A 261 25.72 -18.35 -28.07
C VAL A 261 26.62 -19.57 -27.91
N ASN A 262 26.58 -20.20 -26.75
CA ASN A 262 27.23 -21.46 -26.46
C ASN A 262 26.21 -22.47 -25.95
N VAL A 263 26.29 -23.70 -26.47
CA VAL A 263 25.59 -24.85 -25.88
C VAL A 263 26.41 -25.32 -24.69
N LEU A 264 25.79 -25.31 -23.50
CA LEU A 264 26.46 -25.61 -22.24
C LEU A 264 27.11 -26.99 -22.27
N GLY A 265 28.36 -27.06 -21.82
CA GLY A 265 29.18 -28.28 -21.89
C GLY A 265 30.10 -28.35 -23.12
N LEU A 266 30.02 -27.40 -24.05
CA LEU A 266 30.95 -27.30 -25.18
C LEU A 266 31.96 -26.17 -25.00
N LYS A 267 33.16 -26.34 -25.55
CA LYS A 267 34.25 -25.34 -25.49
C LYS A 267 34.13 -24.25 -26.57
N THR A 268 33.28 -24.45 -27.57
CA THR A 268 33.15 -23.56 -28.74
C THR A 268 31.87 -22.74 -28.66
N LYS A 269 31.95 -21.45 -28.97
CA LYS A 269 30.81 -20.55 -29.14
C LYS A 269 30.52 -20.28 -30.63
N GLN A 270 29.29 -19.88 -30.93
CA GLN A 270 28.87 -19.40 -32.26
C GLN A 270 28.48 -17.93 -32.17
N GLU A 271 28.88 -17.13 -33.16
CA GLU A 271 28.61 -15.68 -33.22
C GLU A 271 27.58 -15.36 -34.31
N PHE A 272 26.58 -14.54 -33.98
CA PHE A 272 25.56 -14.07 -34.90
C PHE A 272 25.51 -12.53 -34.91
N PRO A 273 25.39 -11.88 -36.08
CA PRO A 273 25.21 -10.44 -36.16
C PRO A 273 23.82 -10.03 -35.68
N LEU A 274 23.74 -8.99 -34.85
CA LEU A 274 22.47 -8.38 -34.45
C LEU A 274 22.07 -7.30 -35.47
N ALA A 275 20.80 -6.91 -35.46
CA ALA A 275 20.32 -5.84 -36.33
C ALA A 275 20.95 -4.49 -35.99
N ALA A 276 21.06 -3.61 -36.99
CA ALA A 276 21.52 -2.24 -36.78
C ALA A 276 20.60 -1.50 -35.79
N ASP A 277 21.18 -0.62 -34.97
CA ASP A 277 20.47 0.18 -33.96
C ASP A 277 19.73 -0.63 -32.88
N THR A 278 20.14 -1.88 -32.63
CA THR A 278 19.62 -2.69 -31.53
C THR A 278 19.98 -2.03 -30.19
N VAL A 279 18.96 -1.70 -29.41
CA VAL A 279 19.07 -1.08 -28.08
C VAL A 279 19.06 -2.15 -27.00
N GLU A 280 18.22 -3.17 -27.16
CA GLU A 280 18.04 -4.27 -26.21
C GLU A 280 17.82 -5.58 -26.96
N VAL A 281 18.31 -6.67 -26.38
CA VAL A 281 18.12 -8.03 -26.88
C VAL A 281 17.47 -8.86 -25.78
N GLU A 282 16.67 -9.84 -26.15
CA GLU A 282 15.98 -10.71 -25.22
C GLU A 282 15.91 -12.11 -25.82
N ILE A 283 16.03 -13.15 -24.99
CA ILE A 283 16.02 -14.54 -25.45
C ILE A 283 14.84 -15.26 -24.81
N HIS A 284 14.03 -15.89 -25.66
CA HIS A 284 12.91 -16.70 -25.24
C HIS A 284 13.11 -18.14 -25.68
N ALA A 285 13.09 -19.06 -24.73
CA ALA A 285 13.32 -20.48 -24.97
C ALA A 285 12.45 -21.34 -24.04
N PRO A 286 12.13 -22.58 -24.43
CA PRO A 286 11.25 -23.46 -23.65
C PRO A 286 11.99 -24.08 -22.45
N HIS A 287 11.34 -24.23 -21.30
CA HIS A 287 11.99 -24.78 -20.10
C HIS A 287 11.84 -26.31 -19.93
N THR A 288 11.11 -26.99 -20.81
CA THR A 288 10.83 -28.43 -20.68
C THR A 288 11.82 -29.29 -21.46
N ILE A 289 12.21 -30.43 -20.89
CA ILE A 289 13.14 -31.40 -21.51
C ILE A 289 12.61 -31.93 -22.85
N GLN A 290 11.29 -32.07 -22.97
CA GLN A 290 10.64 -32.65 -24.14
C GLN A 290 10.51 -31.66 -25.30
N SER A 291 10.73 -30.37 -25.07
CA SER A 291 10.58 -29.33 -26.09
C SER A 291 11.61 -29.47 -27.21
N SER A 292 11.19 -29.09 -28.42
CA SER A 292 12.10 -28.99 -29.54
C SER A 292 13.16 -27.92 -29.27
N PRO A 293 14.44 -28.15 -29.64
CA PRO A 293 15.57 -27.29 -29.26
C PRO A 293 15.63 -25.99 -30.09
N HIS A 294 14.64 -25.13 -29.92
CA HIS A 294 14.56 -23.82 -30.54
C HIS A 294 14.56 -22.72 -29.49
N PHE A 295 15.11 -21.57 -29.87
CA PHE A 295 15.02 -20.34 -29.10
C PHE A 295 14.82 -19.15 -30.03
N LEU A 296 14.21 -18.10 -29.51
CA LEU A 296 13.93 -16.86 -30.20
C LEU A 296 14.79 -15.75 -29.61
N VAL A 297 15.48 -15.02 -30.49
CA VAL A 297 16.23 -13.81 -30.16
C VAL A 297 15.37 -12.62 -30.58
N HIS A 298 14.82 -11.91 -29.60
CA HIS A 298 14.08 -10.67 -29.79
C HIS A 298 15.07 -9.51 -29.77
N SER A 299 15.07 -8.70 -30.82
CA SER A 299 15.87 -7.47 -30.89
C SER A 299 14.95 -6.25 -30.93
N ARG A 300 15.09 -5.38 -29.94
CA ARG A 300 14.43 -4.08 -29.87
C ARG A 300 15.35 -3.04 -30.47
N THR A 301 14.95 -2.43 -31.57
CA THR A 301 15.69 -1.36 -32.24
C THR A 301 15.03 -0.01 -31.94
N LYS A 302 15.71 1.09 -32.28
CA LYS A 302 15.10 2.43 -32.18
C LYS A 302 13.84 2.61 -33.05
N SER A 303 13.71 1.82 -34.12
CA SER A 303 12.62 1.89 -35.10
C SER A 303 11.48 0.89 -34.86
N GLY A 304 11.69 -0.11 -34.00
CA GLY A 304 10.67 -1.13 -33.75
C GLY A 304 11.25 -2.41 -33.15
N ASN A 305 10.53 -3.52 -33.36
CA ASN A 305 10.88 -4.82 -32.80
C ASN A 305 10.93 -5.90 -33.88
N ARG A 306 11.95 -6.76 -33.84
CA ARG A 306 12.09 -7.94 -34.72
C ARG A 306 12.51 -9.15 -33.90
N ALA A 307 12.41 -10.34 -34.48
CA ALA A 307 12.92 -11.54 -33.83
C ALA A 307 13.51 -12.55 -34.82
N ASP A 308 14.56 -13.23 -34.41
CA ASP A 308 15.20 -14.31 -35.16
C ASP A 308 15.06 -15.63 -34.39
N VAL A 309 14.57 -16.68 -35.06
CA VAL A 309 14.38 -18.00 -34.44
C VAL A 309 15.49 -18.93 -34.87
N PHE A 310 16.11 -19.58 -33.89
CA PHE A 310 17.24 -20.48 -34.08
C PHE A 310 16.87 -21.91 -33.69
N HIS A 311 17.51 -22.87 -34.35
CA HIS A 311 17.41 -24.30 -34.08
C HIS A 311 18.79 -24.85 -33.69
N ILE A 312 18.82 -25.71 -32.68
CA ILE A 312 20.02 -26.44 -32.26
C ILE A 312 19.87 -27.90 -32.71
N ASP A 313 20.78 -28.36 -33.56
CA ASP A 313 20.84 -29.78 -33.93
C ASP A 313 21.48 -30.58 -32.78
N LEU A 314 20.69 -31.44 -32.14
CA LEU A 314 21.14 -32.26 -31.00
C LEU A 314 22.29 -33.23 -31.32
N LYS A 315 22.55 -33.54 -32.60
CA LYS A 315 23.63 -34.44 -33.01
C LYS A 315 24.94 -33.70 -33.24
N SER A 316 24.87 -32.56 -33.92
CA SER A 316 26.07 -31.77 -34.29
C SER A 316 26.35 -30.63 -33.33
N ASN A 317 25.39 -30.24 -32.49
CA ASN A 317 25.36 -29.02 -31.68
C ASN A 317 25.51 -27.73 -32.50
N ALA A 318 25.26 -27.79 -33.81
CA ALA A 318 25.25 -26.61 -34.66
C ALA A 318 24.00 -25.76 -34.39
N ILE A 319 24.17 -24.44 -34.30
CA ILE A 319 23.06 -23.50 -34.14
C ILE A 319 22.80 -22.86 -35.50
N THR A 320 21.60 -23.02 -36.02
CA THR A 320 21.22 -22.52 -37.35
C THR A 320 20.00 -21.62 -37.26
N LYS A 321 19.95 -20.56 -38.05
CA LYS A 321 18.76 -19.68 -38.14
C LYS A 321 17.66 -20.44 -38.87
N ALA A 322 16.54 -20.68 -38.18
CA ALA A 322 15.38 -21.38 -38.73
C ALA A 322 14.52 -20.44 -39.59
N TYR A 323 14.14 -19.28 -39.04
CA TYR A 323 13.41 -18.23 -39.76
C TYR A 323 13.55 -16.88 -39.04
N GLU A 324 13.04 -15.81 -39.65
CA GLU A 324 12.92 -14.49 -39.02
C GLU A 324 11.48 -14.01 -38.99
N LEU A 325 11.17 -13.23 -37.96
CA LEU A 325 9.94 -12.47 -37.83
C LEU A 325 10.22 -11.00 -38.17
N PRO A 326 9.34 -10.38 -38.98
CA PRO A 326 9.62 -9.07 -39.55
C PRO A 326 9.72 -7.98 -38.47
N LEU A 327 10.48 -6.92 -38.80
CA LEU A 327 10.49 -5.68 -38.03
C LEU A 327 9.10 -5.04 -38.12
N LEU A 328 8.45 -4.82 -36.98
CA LEU A 328 7.22 -4.04 -36.88
C LEU A 328 7.51 -2.79 -36.05
N GLU A 329 6.92 -1.66 -36.46
CA GLU A 329 7.00 -0.41 -35.72
C GLU A 329 6.23 -0.51 -34.39
N GLY A 330 6.64 0.29 -33.41
CA GLY A 330 6.04 0.29 -32.07
C GLY A 330 6.60 -0.80 -31.14
N GLY A 331 6.11 -0.80 -29.89
CA GLY A 331 6.48 -1.77 -28.87
C GLY A 331 5.88 -3.15 -29.15
N SER A 332 6.63 -4.22 -28.87
CA SER A 332 6.07 -5.57 -28.86
C SER A 332 6.72 -6.44 -27.78
N ALA A 333 5.93 -7.30 -27.16
CA ALA A 333 6.40 -8.31 -26.23
C ALA A 333 6.36 -9.70 -26.90
N PHE A 334 7.39 -10.50 -26.66
CA PHE A 334 7.43 -11.91 -27.03
C PHE A 334 7.30 -12.80 -25.80
N SER A 335 6.76 -14.00 -26.00
CA SER A 335 6.68 -15.03 -24.97
C SER A 335 6.76 -16.42 -25.59
N THR A 336 7.30 -17.37 -24.84
CA THR A 336 7.41 -18.77 -25.25
C THR A 336 6.45 -19.63 -24.43
N SER A 337 5.80 -20.57 -25.11
CA SER A 337 5.02 -21.63 -24.46
C SER A 337 5.33 -22.97 -25.11
N SER A 338 5.19 -24.06 -24.35
CA SER A 338 5.45 -25.42 -24.84
C SER A 338 4.29 -26.37 -24.52
N SER A 339 4.05 -27.31 -25.42
CA SER A 339 3.08 -28.40 -25.24
C SER A 339 3.67 -29.68 -25.82
N GLY A 340 4.25 -30.50 -24.93
CA GLY A 340 5.10 -31.62 -25.33
C GLY A 340 6.31 -31.12 -26.11
N SER A 341 6.52 -31.65 -27.32
CA SER A 341 7.62 -31.25 -28.20
C SER A 341 7.35 -29.97 -29.00
N ASN A 342 6.10 -29.48 -29.01
CA ASN A 342 5.74 -28.28 -29.77
C ASN A 342 6.08 -27.04 -28.96
N VAL A 343 6.78 -26.10 -29.61
CA VAL A 343 7.13 -24.81 -29.03
C VAL A 343 6.44 -23.72 -29.84
N TYR A 344 5.82 -22.77 -29.14
CA TYR A 344 5.09 -21.66 -29.73
C TYR A 344 5.68 -20.34 -29.26
N PHE A 345 5.88 -19.42 -30.20
CA PHE A 345 6.25 -18.04 -29.92
C PHE A 345 5.05 -17.14 -30.15
N THR A 346 4.67 -16.40 -29.12
CA THR A 346 3.56 -15.45 -29.17
C THR A 346 4.12 -14.03 -29.15
N ARG A 347 3.78 -13.25 -30.17
CA ARG A 347 4.09 -11.83 -30.29
C ARG A 347 2.83 -11.02 -29.99
N VAL A 348 2.94 -10.06 -29.08
CA VAL A 348 1.88 -9.08 -28.78
C VAL A 348 2.35 -7.71 -29.21
N THR A 349 1.58 -7.04 -30.06
CA THR A 349 1.78 -5.65 -30.47
C THR A 349 0.60 -4.80 -29.97
N ASP A 350 0.65 -3.49 -30.22
CA ASP A 350 -0.49 -2.60 -29.95
C ASP A 350 -1.73 -2.91 -30.81
N GLU A 351 -1.57 -3.65 -31.91
CA GLU A 351 -2.63 -3.90 -32.89
C GLU A 351 -3.11 -5.34 -32.89
N GLU A 352 -2.29 -6.31 -32.48
CA GLU A 352 -2.60 -7.72 -32.64
C GLU A 352 -1.79 -8.67 -31.76
N VAL A 353 -2.33 -9.88 -31.61
CA VAL A 353 -1.63 -11.05 -31.05
C VAL A 353 -1.39 -12.06 -32.16
N ILE A 354 -0.13 -12.44 -32.36
CA ILE A 354 0.30 -13.42 -33.37
C ILE A 354 0.98 -14.60 -32.68
N VAL A 355 0.59 -15.82 -33.07
CA VAL A 355 1.25 -17.05 -32.63
C VAL A 355 1.89 -17.74 -33.82
N THR A 356 3.16 -18.13 -33.65
CA THR A 356 3.94 -18.89 -34.63
C THR A 356 4.49 -20.18 -33.99
N SER A 357 4.75 -21.18 -34.82
CA SER A 357 5.42 -22.42 -34.39
C SER A 357 6.92 -22.24 -34.44
N SER A 358 7.67 -22.82 -33.50
CA SER A 358 9.14 -22.77 -33.55
C SER A 358 9.75 -23.39 -34.82
N THR A 359 9.02 -24.22 -35.55
CA THR A 359 9.50 -24.89 -36.77
C THR A 359 9.12 -24.15 -38.06
N SER A 360 8.30 -23.11 -38.00
CA SER A 360 7.83 -22.39 -39.18
C SER A 360 7.36 -20.97 -38.88
N HIS A 361 7.69 -20.03 -39.77
CA HIS A 361 7.17 -18.66 -39.77
C HIS A 361 5.66 -18.56 -40.10
N GLY A 362 5.01 -19.69 -40.43
CA GLY A 362 3.58 -19.75 -40.66
C GLY A 362 2.78 -19.32 -39.42
N ILE A 363 1.90 -18.34 -39.61
CA ILE A 363 1.03 -17.83 -38.56
C ILE A 363 -0.02 -18.89 -38.22
N LEU A 364 0.03 -19.41 -36.99
CA LEU A 364 -0.94 -20.38 -36.47
C LEU A 364 -2.22 -19.71 -35.98
N GLY A 365 -2.10 -18.48 -35.49
CA GLY A 365 -3.21 -17.66 -35.01
C GLY A 365 -2.85 -16.18 -35.08
N ARG A 366 -3.83 -15.37 -35.50
CA ARG A 366 -3.73 -13.92 -35.58
C ARG A 366 -5.04 -13.34 -35.08
N TRP A 367 -4.97 -12.54 -34.04
CA TRP A 367 -6.13 -11.90 -33.46
C TRP A 367 -5.89 -10.40 -33.38
N PRO A 368 -6.61 -9.57 -34.16
CA PRO A 368 -6.52 -8.13 -34.04
C PRO A 368 -7.11 -7.69 -32.69
N LEU A 369 -6.46 -6.72 -32.05
CA LEU A 369 -6.99 -6.00 -30.91
C LEU A 369 -8.04 -4.99 -31.40
N LYS A 370 -9.10 -4.79 -30.61
CA LYS A 370 -10.21 -3.89 -31.02
C LYS A 370 -9.72 -2.45 -31.19
N ALA A 371 -10.00 -1.85 -32.35
CA ALA A 371 -9.66 -0.48 -32.67
C ALA A 371 -10.39 0.52 -31.74
N GLY A 372 -9.64 1.48 -31.16
CA GLY A 372 -10.17 2.55 -30.30
C GLY A 372 -9.82 2.46 -28.81
N ALA A 373 -9.13 1.40 -28.37
CA ALA A 373 -8.55 1.32 -27.03
C ALA A 373 -7.23 2.12 -26.94
N GLU A 374 -6.83 2.55 -25.73
CA GLU A 374 -5.47 3.05 -25.49
C GLU A 374 -4.42 2.08 -26.04
N LYS A 375 -3.27 2.63 -26.46
CA LYS A 375 -2.13 1.79 -26.85
C LYS A 375 -1.82 0.80 -25.73
N LEU A 376 -1.62 -0.47 -26.10
CA LEU A 376 -1.40 -1.52 -25.11
C LEU A 376 -0.06 -1.32 -24.40
N GLY A 377 1.00 -0.93 -25.13
CA GLY A 377 2.29 -0.62 -24.53
C GLY A 377 2.94 -1.83 -23.86
N ALA A 378 2.84 -3.03 -24.47
CA ALA A 378 3.31 -4.26 -23.86
C ALA A 378 4.85 -4.26 -23.68
N LEU A 379 5.32 -4.38 -22.43
CA LEU A 379 6.74 -4.48 -22.08
C LEU A 379 7.24 -5.92 -22.17
N HIS A 380 6.63 -6.82 -21.39
CA HIS A 380 6.88 -8.26 -21.38
C HIS A 380 5.57 -9.00 -21.10
N GLY A 381 5.54 -10.32 -21.35
CA GLY A 381 4.34 -11.12 -21.11
C GLY A 381 4.57 -12.61 -21.15
N VAL A 382 3.53 -13.36 -20.83
CA VAL A 382 3.50 -14.82 -20.84
C VAL A 382 2.26 -15.32 -21.57
N SER A 383 2.39 -16.46 -22.26
CA SER A 383 1.30 -17.03 -23.04
C SER A 383 1.08 -18.50 -22.74
N GLU A 384 -0.17 -18.93 -22.80
CA GLU A 384 -0.60 -20.32 -22.83
C GLU A 384 -1.30 -20.56 -24.17
N VAL A 385 -0.67 -21.37 -25.04
CA VAL A 385 -1.20 -21.71 -26.37
C VAL A 385 -1.84 -23.09 -26.32
N ILE A 386 -3.10 -23.17 -26.73
CA ILE A 386 -3.89 -24.40 -26.74
C ILE A 386 -4.28 -24.71 -28.18
N LYS A 387 -3.87 -25.89 -28.68
CA LYS A 387 -4.38 -26.43 -29.94
C LYS A 387 -5.80 -26.95 -29.72
N LYS A 388 -6.77 -26.43 -30.47
CA LYS A 388 -8.17 -26.87 -30.48
C LYS A 388 -8.35 -28.05 -31.46
N SER A 389 -9.56 -28.57 -31.59
CA SER A 389 -9.89 -29.58 -32.60
C SER A 389 -9.63 -29.05 -34.01
N GLY A 390 -8.95 -29.83 -34.85
CA GLY A 390 -8.46 -29.39 -36.18
C GLY A 390 -7.13 -28.62 -36.10
N ASP A 391 -6.88 -27.72 -37.05
CA ASP A 391 -5.70 -26.83 -37.08
C ASP A 391 -6.00 -25.42 -36.54
N SER A 392 -6.97 -25.32 -35.62
CA SER A 392 -7.27 -24.06 -34.93
C SER A 392 -6.52 -23.96 -33.60
N TYR A 393 -6.06 -22.76 -33.27
CA TYR A 393 -5.34 -22.46 -32.04
C TYR A 393 -6.13 -21.44 -31.21
N ALA A 394 -5.85 -21.40 -29.91
CA ALA A 394 -6.21 -20.30 -29.04
C ALA A 394 -5.01 -19.92 -28.18
N ALA A 395 -4.86 -18.64 -27.91
CA ALA A 395 -3.83 -18.12 -27.04
C ALA A 395 -4.49 -17.29 -25.94
N ARG A 396 -4.09 -17.60 -24.71
CA ARG A 396 -4.29 -16.74 -23.56
C ARG A 396 -2.95 -16.10 -23.26
N THR A 397 -2.87 -14.79 -23.35
CA THR A 397 -1.64 -14.04 -23.14
C THR A 397 -1.88 -13.01 -22.07
N VAL A 398 -0.91 -12.81 -21.19
CA VAL A 398 -0.96 -11.76 -20.18
C VAL A 398 0.30 -10.92 -20.29
N VAL A 399 0.13 -9.62 -20.38
CA VAL A 399 1.22 -8.66 -20.58
C VAL A 399 1.25 -7.65 -19.45
N VAL A 400 2.46 -7.24 -19.09
CA VAL A 400 2.68 -6.03 -18.30
C VAL A 400 2.78 -4.86 -19.26
N ARG A 401 1.96 -3.83 -19.03
CA ARG A 401 1.92 -2.60 -19.83
C ARG A 401 2.96 -1.61 -19.31
N ASP A 402 3.28 -0.59 -20.12
CA ASP A 402 4.04 0.60 -19.69
C ASP A 402 3.33 1.40 -18.58
N SER A 403 2.01 1.27 -18.48
CA SER A 403 1.20 1.73 -17.36
C SER A 403 1.38 0.89 -16.08
N ASP A 404 2.26 -0.12 -16.05
CA ASP A 404 2.45 -1.09 -14.95
C ASP A 404 1.19 -1.94 -14.66
N ASP A 405 0.18 -1.84 -15.50
CA ASP A 405 -1.00 -2.67 -15.40
C ASP A 405 -0.74 -4.07 -15.95
N TRP A 406 -1.37 -5.06 -15.34
CA TRP A 406 -1.31 -6.44 -15.79
C TRP A 406 -2.59 -6.78 -16.54
N THR A 407 -2.49 -6.95 -17.86
CA THR A 407 -3.65 -7.12 -18.74
C THR A 407 -3.64 -8.49 -19.40
N GLN A 408 -4.74 -9.22 -19.27
CA GLN A 408 -4.98 -10.44 -20.02
C GLN A 408 -5.66 -10.17 -21.35
N ILE A 409 -5.18 -10.85 -22.37
CA ILE A 409 -5.75 -10.92 -23.71
C ILE A 409 -6.08 -12.38 -24.02
N VAL A 410 -7.33 -12.66 -24.36
CA VAL A 410 -7.79 -13.99 -24.78
C VAL A 410 -8.24 -13.89 -26.23
N SER A 411 -7.45 -14.45 -27.14
CA SER A 411 -7.76 -14.45 -28.58
C SER A 411 -8.17 -13.08 -29.15
N GLY A 412 -7.48 -12.02 -28.76
CA GLY A 412 -7.69 -10.64 -29.23
C GLY A 412 -8.67 -9.80 -28.41
N GLU A 413 -9.37 -10.39 -27.44
CA GLU A 413 -10.24 -9.67 -26.52
C GLU A 413 -9.55 -9.45 -25.17
N ILE A 414 -9.70 -8.25 -24.62
CA ILE A 414 -9.22 -7.94 -23.27
C ILE A 414 -10.12 -8.69 -22.28
N GLY A 415 -9.53 -9.60 -21.50
CA GLY A 415 -10.23 -10.38 -20.48
C GLY A 415 -10.41 -9.58 -19.20
N TRP A 416 -9.29 -9.18 -18.59
CA TRP A 416 -9.25 -8.35 -17.39
C TRP A 416 -7.97 -7.52 -17.37
N THR A 417 -8.00 -6.42 -16.62
CA THR A 417 -6.83 -5.58 -16.31
C THR A 417 -6.74 -5.39 -14.81
N ARG A 418 -5.58 -5.72 -14.24
CA ARG A 418 -5.25 -5.47 -12.82
C ARG A 418 -4.34 -4.25 -12.74
N LEU A 419 -4.67 -3.35 -11.82
CA LEU A 419 -3.99 -2.07 -11.63
C LEU A 419 -2.76 -2.22 -10.73
N GLU A 420 -1.86 -3.15 -11.08
CA GLU A 420 -0.67 -3.47 -10.27
C GLU A 420 0.27 -2.26 -10.13
N GLY A 421 0.16 -1.25 -11.01
CA GLY A 421 0.85 0.03 -10.88
C GLY A 421 0.47 0.86 -9.65
N LEU A 422 -0.66 0.59 -8.98
CA LEU A 422 -1.05 1.24 -7.71
C LEU A 422 -0.25 0.73 -6.50
N SER A 423 0.37 -0.43 -6.65
CA SER A 423 1.14 -1.08 -5.60
C SER A 423 2.42 -0.31 -5.27
N GLY A 424 2.98 -0.56 -4.09
CA GLY A 424 4.20 0.10 -3.66
C GLY A 424 3.98 1.60 -3.45
N ALA A 425 2.80 1.97 -2.96
CA ALA A 425 2.48 3.32 -2.56
C ALA A 425 3.39 3.77 -1.39
N VAL A 426 4.03 4.92 -1.55
CA VAL A 426 5.01 5.46 -0.59
C VAL A 426 4.49 6.67 0.16
N ALA A 427 3.54 7.41 -0.43
CA ALA A 427 2.92 8.58 0.18
C ALA A 427 1.50 8.79 -0.38
N ALA A 428 0.60 9.30 0.44
CA ALA A 428 -0.75 9.69 0.02
C ALA A 428 -1.24 10.91 0.80
N THR A 429 -2.14 11.69 0.19
CA THR A 429 -2.88 12.75 0.88
C THR A 429 -4.33 12.79 0.43
N TRP A 430 -5.22 13.15 1.35
CA TRP A 430 -6.57 13.57 1.02
C TRP A 430 -6.55 14.94 0.35
N ALA A 431 -7.40 15.14 -0.67
CA ALA A 431 -7.62 16.41 -1.33
C ALA A 431 -9.13 16.64 -1.50
N GLU A 432 -9.57 17.88 -1.28
CA GLU A 432 -10.94 18.29 -1.53
C GLU A 432 -11.20 18.41 -3.04
N ILE A 433 -12.44 18.16 -3.46
CA ILE A 433 -12.89 18.39 -4.84
C ILE A 433 -13.09 19.90 -5.00
N PRO A 434 -12.39 20.57 -5.93
CA PRO A 434 -12.53 22.01 -6.11
C PRO A 434 -13.98 22.39 -6.48
N GLU A 435 -14.60 23.33 -5.76
CA GLU A 435 -15.85 23.94 -6.19
C GLU A 435 -15.57 25.00 -7.26
N SER A 436 -16.52 25.21 -8.18
CA SER A 436 -16.70 26.56 -8.72
C SER A 436 -17.14 27.43 -7.56
N GLU A 437 -16.21 28.15 -6.93
CA GLU A 437 -16.40 28.97 -5.73
C GLU A 437 -17.43 30.12 -5.89
N ASP A 438 -18.27 30.11 -6.92
CA ASP A 438 -19.23 31.17 -7.23
C ASP A 438 -20.20 31.43 -6.07
N LEU A 439 -20.68 30.41 -5.34
CA LEU A 439 -21.60 30.62 -4.23
C LEU A 439 -20.89 31.09 -2.95
N ALA A 440 -19.75 30.50 -2.60
CA ALA A 440 -18.99 30.89 -1.41
C ALA A 440 -18.43 32.32 -1.54
N ARG A 441 -17.83 32.65 -2.69
CA ARG A 441 -17.32 34.01 -2.98
C ARG A 441 -18.44 35.05 -3.03
N THR A 442 -19.62 34.69 -3.54
CA THR A 442 -20.77 35.62 -3.53
C THR A 442 -21.31 35.84 -2.13
N LEU A 443 -21.29 34.82 -1.26
CA LEU A 443 -21.67 34.96 0.15
C LEU A 443 -20.64 35.77 0.96
N GLU A 444 -19.35 35.60 0.71
CA GLU A 444 -18.27 36.42 1.29
C GLU A 444 -18.37 37.88 0.82
N ALA A 445 -18.58 38.11 -0.48
CA ALA A 445 -18.83 39.44 -1.02
C ALA A 445 -20.12 40.08 -0.46
N GLU A 446 -21.17 39.30 -0.17
CA GLU A 446 -22.37 39.78 0.52
C GLU A 446 -22.05 40.22 1.97
N ALA A 447 -21.18 39.48 2.68
CA ALA A 447 -20.82 39.73 4.07
C ALA A 447 -19.98 41.00 4.27
N ASP A 448 -19.11 41.33 3.31
CA ASP A 448 -18.28 42.54 3.32
C ASP A 448 -18.99 43.78 2.77
N SER A 449 -20.21 43.62 2.24
CA SER A 449 -21.00 44.71 1.66
C SER A 449 -21.94 45.36 2.68
N ASN A 450 -22.46 46.55 2.35
CA ASN A 450 -23.44 47.20 3.23
C ASN A 450 -24.76 46.37 3.27
N PRO A 451 -25.54 46.43 4.36
CA PRO A 451 -26.72 45.56 4.52
C PRO A 451 -27.77 45.68 3.40
N TRP A 452 -27.89 46.85 2.78
CA TRP A 452 -28.84 47.09 1.69
C TRP A 452 -28.38 46.47 0.37
N SER A 453 -27.10 46.63 0.01
CA SER A 453 -26.51 46.00 -1.17
C SER A 453 -26.53 44.48 -1.04
N ALA A 454 -26.20 43.95 0.15
CA ALA A 454 -26.30 42.52 0.45
C ALA A 454 -27.73 41.99 0.27
N TYR A 455 -28.73 42.73 0.77
CA TYR A 455 -30.13 42.35 0.62
C TYR A 455 -30.60 42.34 -0.84
N VAL A 456 -30.30 43.39 -1.61
CA VAL A 456 -30.64 43.47 -3.04
C VAL A 456 -29.93 42.37 -3.82
N HIS A 457 -28.65 42.13 -3.54
CA HIS A 457 -27.88 41.05 -4.15
C HIS A 457 -28.52 39.68 -3.86
N ARG A 458 -28.88 39.41 -2.60
CA ARG A 458 -29.54 38.17 -2.19
C ARG A 458 -30.88 37.96 -2.89
N VAL A 459 -31.72 38.99 -2.98
CA VAL A 459 -33.02 38.88 -3.67
C VAL A 459 -32.81 38.60 -5.16
N ASN A 460 -31.89 39.30 -5.83
CA ASN A 460 -31.57 39.04 -7.22
C ASN A 460 -31.02 37.63 -7.43
N ARG A 461 -30.15 37.15 -6.53
CA ARG A 461 -29.66 35.77 -6.54
C ARG A 461 -30.81 34.76 -6.40
N HIS A 462 -31.69 34.93 -5.42
CA HIS A 462 -32.86 34.05 -5.27
C HIS A 462 -33.78 34.06 -6.48
N ILE A 463 -34.00 35.22 -7.11
CA ILE A 463 -34.78 35.32 -8.35
C ILE A 463 -34.07 34.57 -9.49
N ASN A 464 -32.75 34.71 -9.62
CA ASN A 464 -31.98 33.97 -10.60
C ASN A 464 -32.02 32.45 -10.32
N ASP A 465 -31.94 32.03 -9.06
CA ASP A 465 -32.02 30.62 -8.65
C ASP A 465 -33.38 29.98 -9.00
N LEU A 466 -34.46 30.77 -9.10
CA LEU A 466 -35.77 30.26 -9.54
C LEU A 466 -35.74 29.67 -10.95
N GLN A 467 -34.75 30.01 -11.79
CA GLN A 467 -34.59 29.39 -13.10
C GLN A 467 -34.33 27.88 -13.01
N TYR A 468 -33.77 27.40 -11.89
CA TYR A 468 -33.52 25.98 -11.62
C TYR A 468 -34.70 25.28 -10.94
N LEU A 469 -35.71 26.01 -10.47
CA LEU A 469 -36.87 25.47 -9.75
C LEU A 469 -37.67 24.42 -10.57
N PRO A 470 -37.92 24.59 -11.89
CA PRO A 470 -38.62 23.57 -12.67
C PRO A 470 -37.89 22.22 -12.66
N ALA A 471 -36.56 22.23 -12.85
CA ALA A 471 -35.74 21.01 -12.81
C ALA A 471 -35.72 20.40 -11.40
N TYR A 472 -35.64 21.23 -10.36
CA TYR A 472 -35.73 20.77 -8.97
C TYR A 472 -37.06 20.08 -8.68
N LEU A 473 -38.20 20.68 -9.05
CA LEU A 473 -39.53 20.09 -8.85
C LEU A 473 -39.71 18.77 -9.60
N GLN A 474 -39.16 18.66 -10.82
CA GLN A 474 -39.15 17.42 -11.59
C GLN A 474 -38.33 16.31 -10.91
N SER A 475 -37.32 16.67 -10.11
CA SER A 475 -36.51 15.70 -9.35
C SER A 475 -37.13 15.22 -8.03
N ILE A 476 -38.19 15.88 -7.53
CA ILE A 476 -38.80 15.51 -6.23
C ILE A 476 -39.39 14.10 -6.23
N PRO A 477 -40.20 13.68 -7.23
CA PRO A 477 -40.77 12.33 -7.23
C PRO A 477 -39.70 11.23 -7.24
N THR A 478 -38.64 11.40 -8.04
CA THR A 478 -37.54 10.43 -8.13
C THR A 478 -36.74 10.38 -6.83
N ARG A 479 -36.42 11.53 -6.22
CA ARG A 479 -35.74 11.61 -4.91
C ARG A 479 -36.59 11.01 -3.78
N PHE A 480 -37.90 11.22 -3.81
CA PHE A 480 -38.81 10.66 -2.81
C PHE A 480 -38.88 9.13 -2.93
N LEU A 481 -39.06 8.61 -4.15
CA LEU A 481 -39.10 7.17 -4.41
C LEU A 481 -37.77 6.50 -4.07
N SER A 482 -36.62 7.07 -4.48
CA SER A 482 -35.31 6.54 -4.14
C SER A 482 -35.06 6.53 -2.63
N SER A 483 -35.48 7.58 -1.92
CA SER A 483 -35.33 7.67 -0.46
C SER A 483 -36.17 6.65 0.32
N ILE A 484 -37.30 6.18 -0.24
CA ILE A 484 -38.23 5.24 0.42
C ILE A 484 -37.93 3.79 0.05
N ILE A 485 -37.62 3.53 -1.23
CA ILE A 485 -37.40 2.19 -1.77
C ILE A 485 -35.94 1.74 -1.55
N GLY A 486 -35.05 2.66 -1.14
CA GLY A 486 -33.66 2.35 -0.83
C GLY A 486 -32.80 2.06 -2.07
N SER A 487 -33.31 2.36 -3.27
CA SER A 487 -32.47 2.37 -4.47
C SER A 487 -31.58 3.60 -4.40
N GLU A 488 -30.33 3.45 -3.95
CA GLU A 488 -29.30 4.44 -4.22
C GLU A 488 -29.32 4.71 -5.73
N SER A 489 -29.68 5.92 -6.13
CA SER A 489 -29.49 6.36 -7.50
C SER A 489 -27.98 6.43 -7.71
N THR A 490 -27.40 5.35 -8.21
CA THR A 490 -26.06 5.33 -8.77
C THR A 490 -26.09 6.27 -9.97
N GLU A 491 -25.89 7.58 -9.74
CA GLU A 491 -25.67 8.51 -10.83
C GLU A 491 -24.32 8.13 -11.46
N THR A 492 -24.40 7.36 -12.55
CA THR A 492 -23.28 6.96 -13.42
C THR A 492 -22.78 8.14 -14.25
N THR A 493 -22.49 9.27 -13.60
CA THR A 493 -21.75 10.36 -14.24
C THR A 493 -20.32 10.29 -13.74
N ASP A 494 -19.36 10.06 -14.65
CA ASP A 494 -17.91 10.09 -14.38
C ASP A 494 -17.40 11.46 -13.87
N GLU A 495 -18.29 12.43 -13.66
CA GLU A 495 -17.96 13.72 -13.07
C GLU A 495 -17.69 13.58 -11.56
N VAL A 496 -16.49 13.99 -11.15
CA VAL A 496 -16.09 14.10 -9.75
C VAL A 496 -16.86 15.25 -9.10
N LYS A 497 -17.88 14.93 -8.30
CA LYS A 497 -18.70 15.91 -7.57
C LYS A 497 -18.66 15.66 -6.07
N ARG A 498 -18.54 16.74 -5.30
CA ARG A 498 -18.66 16.69 -3.84
C ARG A 498 -20.07 16.28 -3.43
N ASP A 499 -20.17 15.42 -2.43
CA ASP A 499 -21.44 15.05 -1.81
C ASP A 499 -21.77 15.97 -0.63
N SER A 500 -23.04 16.01 -0.21
CA SER A 500 -23.48 16.87 0.89
C SER A 500 -22.91 16.48 2.26
N PHE A 501 -22.43 15.25 2.42
CA PHE A 501 -21.86 14.76 3.68
C PHE A 501 -20.32 14.76 3.69
N GLY A 502 -19.68 15.13 2.57
CA GLY A 502 -18.22 15.21 2.44
C GLY A 502 -17.54 13.85 2.49
N PHE A 503 -18.24 12.78 2.10
CA PHE A 503 -17.68 11.45 1.92
C PHE A 503 -16.88 11.31 0.62
N ASN A 504 -17.24 12.07 -0.41
CA ASN A 504 -16.56 12.05 -1.68
C ASN A 504 -15.41 13.06 -1.67
N LYS A 505 -14.21 12.53 -1.48
CA LYS A 505 -12.95 13.26 -1.56
C LYS A 505 -12.02 12.56 -2.55
N LEU A 506 -11.02 13.32 -3.00
CA LEU A 506 -9.94 12.78 -3.81
C LEU A 506 -8.80 12.32 -2.91
N ILE A 507 -8.09 11.31 -3.37
CA ILE A 507 -6.86 10.84 -2.74
C ILE A 507 -5.78 10.89 -3.81
N VAL A 508 -4.73 11.66 -3.56
CA VAL A 508 -3.56 11.67 -4.43
C VAL A 508 -2.51 10.74 -3.84
N LEU A 509 -2.15 9.73 -4.61
CA LEU A 509 -1.26 8.63 -4.22
C LEU A 509 0.01 8.66 -5.06
N ALA A 510 1.17 8.55 -4.41
CA ALA A 510 2.48 8.43 -5.03
C ALA A 510 3.07 7.05 -4.79
N THR A 511 3.64 6.45 -5.84
CA THR A 511 4.22 5.09 -5.80
C THR A 511 5.74 5.14 -5.94
N LYS A 512 6.44 4.11 -5.45
CA LYS A 512 7.90 4.00 -5.57
C LYS A 512 8.42 3.95 -7.01
N ARG A 513 7.53 3.80 -7.99
CA ARG A 513 7.82 3.73 -9.44
C ARG A 513 7.81 5.09 -10.12
N GLY A 514 7.52 6.17 -9.39
CA GLY A 514 7.33 7.47 -10.03
C GLY A 514 5.95 7.63 -10.65
N LYS A 515 4.92 6.92 -10.18
CA LYS A 515 3.53 7.13 -10.63
C LYS A 515 2.71 7.86 -9.59
N LEU A 516 1.88 8.78 -10.08
CA LEU A 516 0.86 9.50 -9.35
C LEU A 516 -0.53 9.06 -9.80
N TYR A 517 -1.43 8.87 -8.85
CA TYR A 517 -2.82 8.53 -9.09
C TYR A 517 -3.74 9.47 -8.32
N GLY A 518 -4.83 9.90 -8.95
CA GLY A 518 -5.98 10.50 -8.28
C GLY A 518 -7.09 9.47 -8.14
N LEU A 519 -7.41 9.08 -6.90
CA LEU A 519 -8.48 8.13 -6.60
C LEU A 519 -9.71 8.86 -6.06
N ASN A 520 -10.89 8.44 -6.48
CA ASN A 520 -12.15 8.93 -5.94
C ASN A 520 -12.60 8.02 -4.78
N ALA A 521 -12.51 8.52 -3.55
CA ALA A 521 -12.89 7.76 -2.36
C ALA A 521 -14.41 7.52 -2.26
N GLY A 522 -15.23 8.41 -2.82
CA GLY A 522 -16.68 8.26 -2.86
C GLY A 522 -17.17 7.19 -3.82
N ASN A 523 -16.37 6.86 -4.85
CA ASN A 523 -16.67 5.85 -5.88
C ASN A 523 -15.69 4.68 -5.81
N HIS A 524 -15.63 4.03 -4.62
CA HIS A 524 -14.86 2.81 -4.36
C HIS A 524 -13.37 2.89 -4.78
N GLY A 525 -12.74 4.05 -4.66
CA GLY A 525 -11.33 4.21 -5.01
C GLY A 525 -11.04 4.07 -6.50
N LYS A 526 -12.02 4.35 -7.38
CA LYS A 526 -11.82 4.39 -8.84
C LYS A 526 -10.74 5.41 -9.19
N ILE A 527 -9.81 5.02 -10.07
CA ILE A 527 -8.81 5.94 -10.63
C ILE A 527 -9.53 6.96 -11.53
N VAL A 528 -9.39 8.24 -11.18
CA VAL A 528 -9.86 9.39 -11.98
C VAL A 528 -8.80 9.77 -13.00
N TRP A 529 -7.54 9.79 -12.58
CA TRP A 529 -6.39 10.08 -13.43
C TRP A 529 -5.15 9.34 -12.92
N SER A 530 -4.23 9.04 -13.84
CA SER A 530 -2.92 8.48 -13.54
C SER A 530 -1.85 9.22 -14.35
N LYS A 531 -0.66 9.38 -13.79
CA LYS A 531 0.44 10.11 -14.43
C LYS A 531 1.80 9.55 -14.01
N ASN A 532 2.71 9.49 -14.98
CA ASN A 532 4.13 9.29 -14.71
C ASN A 532 4.77 10.63 -14.32
N ALA A 533 5.44 10.65 -13.18
CA ALA A 533 6.34 11.70 -12.75
C ALA A 533 7.68 11.49 -13.47
N ASN A 534 7.90 12.18 -14.59
CA ASN A 534 9.11 12.05 -15.42
C ASN A 534 10.36 12.62 -14.73
N GLU A 535 10.23 13.16 -13.53
CA GLU A 535 11.29 13.79 -12.74
C GLU A 535 12.18 12.76 -12.01
N THR A 536 11.82 11.48 -12.02
CA THR A 536 12.64 10.37 -11.49
C THR A 536 13.74 9.95 -12.46
N PRO A 537 15.00 9.82 -12.04
CA PRO A 537 16.05 9.21 -12.85
C PRO A 537 15.68 7.77 -13.25
N SER A 538 15.81 7.42 -14.53
CA SER A 538 15.53 6.08 -15.05
C SER A 538 16.28 5.02 -14.24
N GLY A 539 15.56 4.06 -13.66
CA GLY A 539 16.13 2.95 -12.89
C GLY A 539 16.38 3.20 -11.40
N LYS A 540 15.96 4.34 -10.83
CA LYS A 540 15.95 4.58 -9.39
C LYS A 540 14.54 4.67 -8.82
N HIS A 541 14.34 4.20 -7.59
CA HIS A 541 13.07 4.34 -6.89
C HIS A 541 12.75 5.80 -6.59
N TRP A 542 11.46 6.14 -6.65
CA TRP A 542 10.97 7.44 -6.24
C TRP A 542 10.88 7.53 -4.72
N ASP A 543 11.93 8.09 -4.12
CA ASP A 543 12.00 8.34 -2.68
C ASP A 543 11.28 9.66 -2.35
N VAL A 544 9.96 9.56 -2.20
CA VAL A 544 9.08 10.68 -1.82
C VAL A 544 9.27 11.01 -0.35
N LYS A 545 9.63 12.27 -0.06
CA LYS A 545 9.84 12.77 1.31
C LYS A 545 8.62 13.48 1.89
N ALA A 546 7.77 14.06 1.03
CA ALA A 546 6.55 14.72 1.47
C ALA A 546 5.52 14.82 0.34
N ILE A 547 4.25 14.78 0.75
CA ILE A 547 3.09 15.05 -0.10
C ILE A 547 2.13 15.97 0.67
N HIS A 548 1.61 17.00 0.02
CA HIS A 548 0.68 17.94 0.64
C HIS A 548 -0.37 18.43 -0.34
N ALA A 549 -1.63 18.41 0.08
CA ALA A 549 -2.75 18.98 -0.66
C ALA A 549 -3.09 20.38 -0.12
N ASP A 550 -2.95 21.37 -1.00
CA ASP A 550 -3.55 22.69 -0.83
C ASP A 550 -4.99 22.64 -1.32
N ASN A 551 -5.91 22.43 -0.37
CA ASN A 551 -7.34 22.32 -0.65
C ASN A 551 -7.96 23.63 -1.13
N ALA A 552 -7.36 24.79 -0.83
CA ALA A 552 -7.89 26.09 -1.26
C ALA A 552 -7.63 26.31 -2.76
N ASN A 553 -6.43 25.97 -3.23
CA ASN A 553 -6.07 26.10 -4.65
C ASN A 553 -6.34 24.82 -5.47
N GLY A 554 -6.72 23.73 -4.82
CA GLY A 554 -6.94 22.42 -5.47
C GLY A 554 -5.65 21.80 -6.01
N LEU A 555 -4.50 22.10 -5.40
CA LEU A 555 -3.18 21.67 -5.83
C LEU A 555 -2.60 20.62 -4.89
N VAL A 556 -1.81 19.70 -5.44
CA VAL A 556 -1.04 18.73 -4.66
C VAL A 556 0.42 18.81 -5.04
N THR A 557 1.27 19.01 -4.03
CA THR A 557 2.73 19.07 -4.16
C THR A 557 3.34 17.78 -3.66
N VAL A 558 4.19 17.16 -4.47
CA VAL A 558 4.95 15.96 -4.13
C VAL A 558 6.43 16.29 -4.25
N ARG A 559 7.20 16.06 -3.19
CA ARG A 559 8.64 16.36 -3.13
C ARG A 559 9.44 15.09 -2.82
N ALA A 560 10.53 14.89 -3.53
CA ALA A 560 11.39 13.71 -3.40
C ALA A 560 12.82 14.09 -3.00
N SER A 561 13.60 13.07 -2.62
CA SER A 561 14.86 13.22 -1.88
C SER A 561 16.02 13.87 -2.64
N GLU A 562 16.02 13.88 -3.97
CA GLU A 562 17.06 14.54 -4.78
C GLU A 562 16.66 15.99 -5.17
N GLY A 563 15.75 16.58 -4.39
CA GLY A 563 15.30 17.97 -4.53
C GLY A 563 14.21 18.18 -5.58
N GLN A 564 13.89 17.16 -6.38
CA GLN A 564 12.82 17.24 -7.38
C GLN A 564 11.44 17.35 -6.72
N PHE A 565 10.56 18.12 -7.35
CA PHE A 565 9.16 18.23 -6.93
C PHE A 565 8.23 18.36 -8.13
N ILE A 566 6.98 18.00 -7.93
CA ILE A 566 5.91 18.15 -8.91
C ILE A 566 4.66 18.68 -8.22
N ILE A 567 4.03 19.68 -8.83
CA ILE A 567 2.75 20.26 -8.42
C ILE A 567 1.70 19.89 -9.47
N VAL A 568 0.67 19.19 -9.05
CA VAL A 568 -0.44 18.75 -9.91
C VAL A 568 -1.77 19.30 -9.41
N LYS A 569 -2.72 19.46 -10.31
CA LYS A 569 -4.11 19.65 -9.92
C LYS A 569 -4.68 18.37 -9.33
N SER A 570 -5.34 18.46 -8.19
CA SER A 570 -5.93 17.33 -7.46
C SER A 570 -6.97 16.54 -8.28
N ASP A 571 -7.78 17.23 -9.08
CA ASP A 571 -8.92 16.69 -9.84
C ASP A 571 -8.54 16.05 -11.18
N THR A 572 -7.52 16.59 -11.85
CA THR A 572 -7.17 16.27 -13.24
C THR A 572 -5.77 15.68 -13.40
N GLY A 573 -4.91 15.79 -12.38
CA GLY A 573 -3.51 15.36 -12.45
C GLY A 573 -2.64 16.22 -13.39
N LYS A 574 -3.17 17.33 -13.91
CA LYS A 574 -2.43 18.21 -14.81
C LYS A 574 -1.31 18.90 -14.01
N THR A 575 -0.08 18.79 -14.51
CA THR A 575 1.07 19.49 -13.92
C THR A 575 0.92 20.99 -14.08
N VAL A 576 1.06 21.69 -12.97
CA VAL A 576 1.16 23.15 -12.90
C VAL A 576 2.63 23.55 -12.95
N GLU A 577 3.44 22.90 -12.13
CA GLU A 577 4.87 23.14 -12.01
C GLU A 577 5.61 21.83 -11.74
N ALA A 578 6.81 21.67 -12.27
CA ALA A 578 7.67 20.53 -11.98
C ALA A 578 9.13 20.98 -12.03
N MET A 579 9.94 20.40 -11.16
CA MET A 579 11.36 20.68 -11.06
C MET A 579 12.13 19.38 -11.15
N PRO A 580 13.00 19.19 -12.16
CA PRO A 580 13.77 17.96 -12.32
C PRO A 580 14.92 17.83 -11.30
N THR A 581 15.49 16.63 -11.24
CA THR A 581 16.62 16.30 -10.36
C THR A 581 17.85 17.18 -10.66
N GLY A 582 18.55 17.63 -9.61
CA GLY A 582 19.86 18.31 -9.72
C GLY A 582 19.83 19.84 -9.77
N LEU A 583 18.64 20.46 -9.81
CA LEU A 583 18.50 21.93 -9.71
C LEU A 583 18.34 22.42 -8.27
N PHE A 584 17.66 21.64 -7.43
CA PHE A 584 17.56 21.88 -5.99
C PHE A 584 18.49 20.93 -5.23
N PRO A 585 19.01 21.36 -4.06
CA PRO A 585 19.77 20.48 -3.20
C PRO A 585 18.92 19.28 -2.75
N PRO A 586 19.54 18.11 -2.51
CA PRO A 586 18.86 16.96 -1.92
C PRO A 586 18.26 17.29 -0.55
N VAL A 587 17.12 16.68 -0.26
CA VAL A 587 16.30 16.93 0.94
C VAL A 587 16.07 15.64 1.72
N ASP A 588 16.10 15.74 3.05
CA ASP A 588 15.77 14.63 3.96
C ASP A 588 14.27 14.59 4.28
N GLY A 589 13.58 15.73 4.16
CA GLY A 589 12.18 15.90 4.51
C GLY A 589 11.58 17.18 3.93
N ALA A 590 10.30 17.40 4.22
CA ALA A 590 9.68 18.72 4.04
C ALA A 590 8.55 18.90 5.05
N VAL A 591 8.20 20.15 5.32
CA VAL A 591 7.17 20.49 6.31
C VAL A 591 6.28 21.61 5.79
N VAL A 592 4.99 21.53 6.09
CA VAL A 592 4.02 22.57 5.74
C VAL A 592 4.19 23.72 6.72
N VAL A 593 4.40 24.93 6.20
CA VAL A 593 4.61 26.15 6.97
C VAL A 593 3.70 27.25 6.46
N ASP A 594 3.28 28.15 7.35
CA ASP A 594 2.55 29.35 6.97
C ASP A 594 3.50 30.51 6.77
N SER A 595 3.26 31.29 5.72
CA SER A 595 4.01 32.50 5.41
C SER A 595 3.07 33.69 5.17
N ASN A 596 3.61 34.83 4.78
CA ASN A 596 2.79 35.97 4.33
C ASN A 596 2.23 35.74 2.91
N ALA A 597 2.91 34.92 2.10
CA ALA A 597 2.43 34.49 0.78
C ALA A 597 1.39 33.36 0.83
N GLY A 598 1.19 32.73 1.99
CA GLY A 598 0.28 31.60 2.19
C GLY A 598 1.01 30.35 2.70
N PRO A 599 0.27 29.23 2.89
CA PRO A 599 0.85 27.96 3.28
C PRO A 599 1.66 27.35 2.12
N TRP A 600 2.82 26.77 2.42
CA TRP A 600 3.64 26.09 1.43
C TRP A 600 4.50 24.99 2.06
N LEU A 601 5.07 24.14 1.21
CA LEU A 601 5.88 23.00 1.64
C LEU A 601 7.37 23.36 1.63
N LEU A 602 7.91 23.70 2.81
CA LEU A 602 9.31 24.05 3.02
C LEU A 602 10.20 22.80 2.95
N PRO A 603 11.17 22.73 2.02
CA PRO A 603 12.15 21.65 1.98
C PRO A 603 13.12 21.70 3.17
N ILE A 604 13.43 20.54 3.72
CA ILE A 604 14.49 20.34 4.72
C ILE A 604 15.66 19.67 4.01
N GLU A 605 16.75 20.40 3.83
CA GLU A 605 17.97 19.89 3.19
C GLU A 605 18.62 18.78 4.02
N ARG A 606 19.61 18.10 3.42
CA ARG A 606 20.36 17.06 4.13
C ARG A 606 20.91 17.56 5.47
N ASP A 607 20.88 16.67 6.45
CA ASP A 607 21.33 16.93 7.82
C ASP A 607 20.47 17.95 8.57
N GLY A 608 19.20 18.09 8.17
CA GLY A 608 18.22 18.95 8.85
C GLY A 608 18.41 20.45 8.59
N LYS A 609 19.21 20.83 7.58
CA LYS A 609 19.49 22.23 7.26
C LYS A 609 18.32 22.89 6.54
N LEU A 610 18.20 24.21 6.69
CA LEU A 610 17.17 25.03 6.08
C LEU A 610 17.81 26.14 5.25
N ALA A 611 17.39 26.25 4.00
CA ALA A 611 17.85 27.29 3.08
C ALA A 611 17.30 28.67 3.46
N ASP A 612 18.00 29.71 3.01
CA ASP A 612 17.47 31.07 3.04
C ASP A 612 16.23 31.18 2.14
N VAL A 613 15.21 31.90 2.61
CA VAL A 613 13.96 32.12 1.88
C VAL A 613 13.78 33.60 1.57
N GLN A 614 13.02 33.92 0.52
CA GLN A 614 12.71 35.30 0.19
C GLN A 614 11.74 35.90 1.24
N ILE A 615 11.87 37.19 1.50
CA ILE A 615 10.94 37.91 2.38
C ILE A 615 9.52 37.78 1.83
N GLY A 616 8.57 37.49 2.73
CA GLY A 616 7.18 37.12 2.44
C GLY A 616 6.94 35.60 2.50
N TRP A 617 7.96 34.78 2.27
CA TRP A 617 7.88 33.30 2.28
C TRP A 617 8.43 32.69 3.56
N GLU A 618 8.98 33.48 4.47
CA GLU A 618 9.46 33.01 5.76
C GLU A 618 8.37 32.29 6.57
N PRO A 619 8.69 31.12 7.15
CA PRO A 619 7.82 30.47 8.12
C PRO A 619 7.51 31.39 9.31
N LYS A 620 6.23 31.51 9.63
CA LYS A 620 5.76 32.17 10.86
C LYS A 620 5.98 31.29 12.09
N GLN A 621 6.00 29.98 11.91
CA GLN A 621 6.21 28.99 12.97
C GLN A 621 7.69 28.71 13.25
N THR A 622 7.95 28.09 14.40
CA THR A 622 9.25 27.44 14.66
C THR A 622 9.29 26.13 13.90
N VAL A 623 10.31 25.94 13.07
CA VAL A 623 10.50 24.74 12.24
C VAL A 623 11.42 23.79 12.97
N VAL A 624 10.98 22.54 13.15
CA VAL A 624 11.79 21.51 13.82
C VAL A 624 12.35 20.54 12.79
N THR A 625 13.65 20.30 12.86
CA THR A 625 14.34 19.34 11.98
C THR A 625 15.16 18.36 12.81
N ARG A 626 15.57 17.26 12.16
CA ARG A 626 16.43 16.23 12.75
C ARG A 626 17.71 16.15 11.93
N THR A 627 18.85 16.12 12.62
CA THR A 627 20.17 15.94 12.01
C THR A 627 20.51 14.46 11.85
N SER A 628 21.50 14.18 11.01
CA SER A 628 22.04 12.82 10.84
C SER A 628 22.73 12.29 12.10
N GLU A 629 23.21 13.20 12.96
CA GLU A 629 23.86 12.90 14.25
C GLU A 629 22.86 12.67 15.40
N ASN A 630 21.59 12.41 15.08
CA ASN A 630 20.56 12.08 16.06
C ASN A 630 20.19 13.24 17.00
N GLN A 631 20.41 14.48 16.56
CA GLN A 631 19.99 15.70 17.24
C GLN A 631 18.70 16.23 16.63
N ILE A 632 17.86 16.86 17.44
CA ILE A 632 16.68 17.61 16.98
C ILE A 632 16.97 19.09 17.20
N GLU A 633 16.69 19.93 16.21
CA GLU A 633 16.92 21.37 16.29
C GLU A 633 15.64 22.14 15.92
N GLY A 634 15.39 23.22 16.65
CA GLY A 634 14.32 24.17 16.34
C GLY A 634 14.89 25.43 15.71
N PHE A 635 14.28 25.89 14.62
CA PHE A 635 14.70 27.04 13.84
C PHE A 635 13.63 28.12 13.80
N ARG A 636 14.06 29.38 13.86
CA ARG A 636 13.24 30.55 13.49
C ARG A 636 13.91 31.30 12.35
N PHE A 637 13.09 31.86 11.48
CA PHE A 637 13.58 32.68 10.38
C PHE A 637 13.70 34.13 10.82
N LEU A 638 14.88 34.71 10.63
CA LEU A 638 15.15 36.12 10.90
C LEU A 638 15.50 36.82 9.59
N GLU A 639 14.86 37.97 9.35
CA GLU A 639 15.14 38.79 8.19
C GLU A 639 16.57 39.34 8.23
N LYS A 640 17.32 39.10 7.15
CA LYS A 640 18.68 39.58 6.92
C LYS A 640 18.77 40.21 5.53
N GLY A 641 18.48 41.51 5.45
CA GLY A 641 18.54 42.25 4.20
C GLY A 641 17.34 41.93 3.29
N THR A 642 17.55 41.16 2.22
CA THR A 642 16.50 40.80 1.24
C THR A 642 16.01 39.36 1.36
N VAL A 643 16.58 38.58 2.27
CA VAL A 643 16.22 37.18 2.55
C VAL A 643 16.00 37.00 4.05
N ALA A 644 15.26 35.96 4.42
CA ALA A 644 15.14 35.49 5.79
C ALA A 644 15.97 34.20 5.95
N SER A 645 16.84 34.19 6.96
CA SER A 645 17.72 33.04 7.24
C SER A 645 17.22 32.27 8.45
N ALA A 646 17.28 30.94 8.38
CA ALA A 646 17.03 30.08 9.52
C ALA A 646 18.13 30.24 10.59
N VAL A 647 17.72 30.43 11.82
CA VAL A 647 18.59 30.50 13.00
C VAL A 647 18.12 29.47 14.01
N SER A 648 19.03 28.58 14.41
CA SER A 648 18.77 27.59 15.46
C SER A 648 18.54 28.31 16.79
N VAL A 649 17.40 28.06 17.41
CA VAL A 649 16.96 28.67 18.68
C VAL A 649 17.10 27.71 19.86
N TRP A 650 17.02 26.40 19.61
CA TRP A 650 17.23 25.36 20.60
C TRP A 650 17.68 24.07 19.92
N SER A 651 18.33 23.20 20.68
CA SER A 651 18.63 21.85 20.24
C SER A 651 18.42 20.83 21.35
N PHE A 652 18.06 19.62 20.97
CA PHE A 652 17.82 18.49 21.85
C PHE A 652 18.65 17.29 21.39
N LEU A 653 19.35 16.68 22.33
CA LEU A 653 20.06 15.43 22.13
C LEU A 653 19.53 14.40 23.13
N PRO A 654 19.14 13.19 22.68
CA PRO A 654 18.80 12.09 23.58
C PRO A 654 19.95 11.73 24.52
N SER A 655 19.67 10.88 25.52
CA SER A 655 20.71 10.44 26.45
C SER A 655 21.81 9.65 25.72
N ALA A 656 23.05 9.71 26.23
CA ALA A 656 24.22 9.14 25.56
C ALA A 656 24.03 7.67 25.14
N GLY A 657 24.34 7.36 23.89
CA GLY A 657 24.20 6.02 23.30
C GLY A 657 22.79 5.66 22.81
N GLN A 658 21.80 6.55 22.98
CA GLN A 658 20.47 6.36 22.40
C GLN A 658 20.40 6.89 20.96
N ASN A 659 19.64 6.17 20.12
CA ASN A 659 19.31 6.57 18.75
C ASN A 659 17.80 6.77 18.64
N ILE A 660 17.36 7.89 18.05
CA ILE A 660 15.95 8.17 17.78
C ILE A 660 15.46 7.19 16.71
N VAL A 661 14.40 6.46 17.05
CA VAL A 661 13.78 5.44 16.20
C VAL A 661 12.45 5.88 15.63
N ASP A 662 11.70 6.73 16.35
CA ASP A 662 10.41 7.24 15.90
C ASP A 662 10.13 8.64 16.46
N ILE A 663 9.38 9.44 15.71
CA ILE A 663 8.91 10.77 16.12
C ILE A 663 7.43 10.88 15.76
N ALA A 664 6.57 10.98 16.77
CA ALA A 664 5.15 11.19 16.58
C ALA A 664 4.82 12.69 16.64
N THR A 665 4.09 13.15 15.63
CA THR A 665 3.55 14.51 15.55
C THR A 665 2.04 14.49 15.63
N ARG A 666 1.47 15.61 16.06
CA ARG A 666 0.02 15.78 16.14
C ARG A 666 -0.59 15.83 14.72
N PRO A 667 -1.75 15.21 14.48
CA PRO A 667 -2.44 15.35 13.19
C PRO A 667 -2.74 16.82 12.88
N GLN A 668 -2.65 17.21 11.60
CA GLN A 668 -2.91 18.58 11.16
C GLN A 668 -4.32 19.06 11.54
N HIS A 669 -5.31 18.17 11.45
CA HIS A 669 -6.69 18.42 11.89
C HIS A 669 -6.98 17.63 13.17
N ASP A 670 -6.75 18.25 14.33
CA ASP A 670 -7.01 17.66 15.65
C ASP A 670 -7.76 18.65 16.59
N PRO A 671 -9.02 19.01 16.26
CA PRO A 671 -9.82 19.92 17.07
C PRO A 671 -10.17 19.32 18.44
N ILE A 672 -10.25 20.17 19.46
CA ILE A 672 -10.50 19.75 20.84
C ILE A 672 -11.88 20.23 21.27
N ALA A 673 -12.82 19.29 21.47
CA ALA A 673 -14.18 19.63 21.87
C ALA A 673 -14.32 20.04 23.36
N SER A 674 -13.45 19.52 24.24
CA SER A 674 -13.49 19.83 25.68
C SER A 674 -12.10 20.00 26.26
N ILE A 675 -11.92 21.10 27.00
CA ILE A 675 -10.67 21.47 27.71
C ILE A 675 -10.37 20.58 28.92
N GLY A 676 -11.38 19.89 29.46
CA GLY A 676 -11.27 19.09 30.68
C GLY A 676 -12.11 17.83 30.62
N ARG A 677 -11.79 16.89 31.50
CA ARG A 677 -12.58 15.67 31.73
C ARG A 677 -13.31 15.82 33.06
N VAL A 678 -14.63 15.68 33.03
CA VAL A 678 -15.46 15.65 34.25
C VAL A 678 -15.32 14.27 34.90
N LEU A 679 -15.00 14.24 36.18
CA LEU A 679 -14.89 13.05 37.02
C LEU A 679 -16.24 12.67 37.63
N GLY A 680 -16.38 11.45 38.15
CA GLY A 680 -17.65 10.99 38.73
C GLY A 680 -18.14 11.80 39.95
N ASP A 681 -17.23 12.48 40.65
CA ASP A 681 -17.55 13.40 41.74
C ASP A 681 -17.87 14.84 41.28
N ARG A 682 -18.02 15.04 39.96
CA ARG A 682 -18.25 16.33 39.29
C ARG A 682 -17.10 17.32 39.36
N THR A 683 -15.93 16.90 39.83
CA THR A 683 -14.71 17.68 39.66
C THR A 683 -14.18 17.55 38.24
N VAL A 684 -13.31 18.45 37.81
CA VAL A 684 -12.79 18.50 36.44
C VAL A 684 -11.28 18.30 36.48
N LYS A 685 -10.77 17.36 35.69
CA LYS A 685 -9.34 17.23 35.44
C LYS A 685 -9.01 17.91 34.10
N TYR A 686 -8.30 19.02 34.15
CA TYR A 686 -7.97 19.82 32.97
C TYR A 686 -6.89 19.14 32.13
N LYS A 687 -7.11 19.08 30.83
CA LYS A 687 -6.20 18.43 29.88
C LYS A 687 -5.05 19.36 29.56
N TYR A 688 -3.84 18.81 29.47
CA TYR A 688 -2.70 19.58 28.98
C TYR A 688 -2.75 19.61 27.44
N LEU A 689 -3.07 20.77 26.87
CA LEU A 689 -3.41 20.94 25.46
C LEU A 689 -2.41 21.84 24.72
N ASN A 690 -1.12 21.49 24.79
CA ASN A 690 -0.09 22.22 24.06
C ASN A 690 -0.05 21.73 22.58
N PRO A 691 -0.40 22.59 21.60
CA PRO A 691 -0.40 22.23 20.18
C PRO A 691 1.02 22.01 19.62
N ASN A 692 2.03 22.53 20.31
CA ASN A 692 3.43 22.51 19.91
C ASN A 692 4.17 21.35 20.56
N THR A 693 3.61 20.14 20.55
CA THR A 693 4.21 18.97 21.19
C THR A 693 4.53 17.86 20.20
N ILE A 694 5.67 17.20 20.44
CA ILE A 694 6.08 15.99 19.72
C ILE A 694 6.53 14.93 20.72
N VAL A 695 6.41 13.66 20.34
CA VAL A 695 6.94 12.53 21.10
C VAL A 695 8.11 11.94 20.35
N VAL A 696 9.27 11.89 21.01
CA VAL A 696 10.51 11.34 20.47
C VAL A 696 10.81 10.04 21.19
N ALA A 697 10.85 8.95 20.44
CA ALA A 697 11.24 7.63 20.93
C ALA A 697 12.70 7.35 20.56
N ALA A 698 13.55 7.07 21.55
CA ALA A 698 14.97 6.80 21.35
C ALA A 698 15.44 5.55 22.11
N ILE A 699 16.18 4.67 21.45
CA ILE A 699 16.62 3.39 22.02
C ILE A 699 18.14 3.31 22.14
N ASN A 700 18.63 2.85 23.28
CA ASN A 700 20.00 2.39 23.43
C ASN A 700 20.05 0.89 23.09
N LYS A 701 20.61 0.56 21.93
CA LYS A 701 20.68 -0.83 21.43
C LYS A 701 21.55 -1.73 22.31
N ALA A 702 22.57 -1.19 22.98
CA ALA A 702 23.47 -1.97 23.82
C ALA A 702 22.82 -2.37 25.15
N THR A 703 22.00 -1.49 25.73
CA THR A 703 21.31 -1.76 27.00
C THR A 703 19.86 -2.22 26.82
N SER A 704 19.32 -2.21 25.61
CA SER A 704 17.91 -2.54 25.32
C SER A 704 16.93 -1.65 26.11
N VAL A 705 17.27 -0.37 26.27
CA VAL A 705 16.43 0.63 26.96
C VAL A 705 15.86 1.62 25.97
N LEU A 706 14.54 1.66 25.86
CA LEU A 706 13.78 2.66 25.12
C LEU A 706 13.46 3.84 26.04
N SER A 707 13.60 5.07 25.57
CA SER A 707 13.14 6.26 26.26
C SER A 707 12.22 7.08 25.37
N THR A 708 11.12 7.56 25.93
CA THR A 708 10.18 8.46 25.28
C THR A 708 10.33 9.85 25.88
N TYR A 709 10.48 10.87 25.04
CA TYR A 709 10.59 12.27 25.41
C TYR A 709 9.41 13.04 24.81
N LEU A 710 8.62 13.70 25.66
CA LEU A 710 7.63 14.68 25.22
C LEU A 710 8.32 16.04 25.15
N LEU A 711 8.46 16.60 23.96
CA LEU A 711 9.14 17.88 23.73
C LEU A 711 8.16 18.96 23.33
N ASP A 712 8.40 20.18 23.80
CA ASP A 712 7.80 21.39 23.25
C ASP A 712 8.61 21.87 22.04
N THR A 713 7.98 21.99 20.87
CA THR A 713 8.64 22.32 19.59
C THR A 713 9.01 23.80 19.45
N VAL A 714 8.51 24.67 20.31
CA VAL A 714 8.82 26.11 20.28
C VAL A 714 10.02 26.42 21.16
N SER A 715 10.06 25.86 22.37
CA SER A 715 11.09 26.11 23.39
C SER A 715 12.21 25.07 23.42
N GLY A 716 11.97 23.86 22.91
CA GLY A 716 12.88 22.72 23.05
C GLY A 716 12.85 22.05 24.43
N GLN A 717 11.96 22.47 25.32
CA GLN A 717 11.88 21.94 26.68
C GLN A 717 11.38 20.49 26.67
N VAL A 718 12.05 19.64 27.45
CA VAL A 718 11.54 18.29 27.77
C VAL A 718 10.42 18.43 28.79
N LEU A 719 9.19 18.22 28.36
CA LEU A 719 7.98 18.33 29.20
C LEU A 719 7.79 17.09 30.09
N ALA A 720 8.08 15.91 29.55
CA ALA A 720 8.05 14.65 30.26
C ALA A 720 9.02 13.64 29.63
N SER A 721 9.53 12.71 30.43
CA SER A 721 10.33 11.60 29.94
C SER A 721 9.99 10.29 30.67
N SER A 722 10.16 9.16 29.99
CA SER A 722 9.96 7.83 30.57
C SER A 722 10.90 6.83 29.90
N SER A 723 11.33 5.82 30.64
CA SER A 723 12.24 4.77 30.16
C SER A 723 11.67 3.38 30.39
N TYR A 724 11.89 2.49 29.42
CA TYR A 724 11.41 1.12 29.38
C TYR A 724 12.58 0.18 29.11
N GLU A 725 12.81 -0.77 30.02
CA GLU A 725 13.90 -1.74 29.93
C GLU A 725 13.47 -3.01 29.17
N GLY A 726 14.44 -3.72 28.60
CA GLY A 726 14.23 -5.01 27.93
C GLY A 726 13.53 -4.91 26.57
N VAL A 727 13.55 -3.75 25.92
CA VAL A 727 12.94 -3.55 24.59
C VAL A 727 13.85 -4.11 23.50
N ASP A 728 13.29 -4.92 22.58
CA ASP A 728 14.04 -5.50 21.47
C ASP A 728 14.28 -4.44 20.37
N PRO A 729 15.55 -4.05 20.11
CA PRO A 729 15.86 -3.02 19.12
C PRO A 729 15.71 -3.47 17.67
N ASN A 730 15.45 -4.76 17.42
CA ASN A 730 15.27 -5.32 16.07
C ASN A 730 13.78 -5.44 15.69
N LYS A 731 12.87 -4.98 16.55
CA LYS A 731 11.42 -4.97 16.30
C LYS A 731 10.94 -3.52 16.15
N ASP A 732 9.82 -3.36 15.46
CA ASP A 732 9.26 -2.03 15.20
C ASP A 732 8.83 -1.35 16.49
N ILE A 733 9.11 -0.05 16.55
CA ILE A 733 8.70 0.87 17.60
C ILE A 733 7.92 1.98 16.90
N SER A 734 6.69 2.21 17.33
CA SER A 734 5.82 3.23 16.73
C SER A 734 5.07 3.98 17.82
N CYS A 735 4.93 5.28 17.63
CA CYS A 735 4.24 6.19 18.53
C CYS A 735 3.20 7.02 17.78
N THR A 736 2.19 7.49 18.49
CA THR A 736 1.20 8.45 18.00
C THR A 736 0.80 9.40 19.12
N ILE A 737 0.43 10.64 18.78
CA ILE A 737 -0.02 11.66 19.72
C ILE A 737 -1.28 12.33 19.18
N SER A 738 -2.28 12.53 20.04
CA SER A 738 -3.48 13.28 19.71
C SER A 738 -4.09 13.86 20.98
N GLU A 739 -4.78 14.98 20.85
CA GLU A 739 -5.47 15.64 21.95
C GLU A 739 -4.51 15.95 23.11
N ASN A 740 -4.60 15.19 24.20
CA ASN A 740 -3.82 15.32 25.43
C ASN A 740 -3.12 14.00 25.80
N TRP A 741 -2.99 13.05 24.87
CA TRP A 741 -2.43 11.75 25.15
C TRP A 741 -1.48 11.33 24.03
N PHE A 742 -0.53 10.48 24.40
CA PHE A 742 0.31 9.80 23.43
C PHE A 742 0.42 8.32 23.77
N LEU A 743 0.70 7.53 22.75
CA LEU A 743 0.82 6.10 22.83
C LEU A 743 2.06 5.65 22.09
N CYS A 744 2.79 4.69 22.65
CA CYS A 744 3.89 4.00 21.98
C CYS A 744 3.73 2.49 22.10
N THR A 745 4.05 1.77 21.03
CA THR A 745 4.03 0.31 20.96
C THR A 745 5.42 -0.22 20.65
N PHE A 746 5.80 -1.32 21.31
CA PHE A 746 7.10 -1.97 21.12
C PHE A 746 7.07 -3.41 21.64
N TYR A 747 8.00 -4.24 21.18
CA TYR A 747 8.21 -5.58 21.73
C TYR A 747 9.27 -5.54 22.84
N GLY A 748 8.97 -6.15 23.98
CA GLY A 748 9.91 -6.14 25.09
C GLY A 748 9.75 -7.29 26.06
N GLN A 749 10.80 -7.50 26.85
CA GLN A 749 10.87 -8.42 27.97
C GLN A 749 10.71 -7.63 29.27
N TYR A 750 9.62 -7.88 29.99
CA TYR A 750 9.34 -7.29 31.29
C TYR A 750 9.67 -8.28 32.41
N GLN A 751 10.46 -7.84 33.39
CA GLN A 751 10.73 -8.61 34.59
C GLN A 751 9.64 -8.34 35.64
N LEU A 752 9.01 -9.40 36.15
CA LEU A 752 7.94 -9.26 37.14
C LEU A 752 8.49 -8.78 38.49
N ARG A 753 7.92 -7.69 39.02
CA ARG A 753 8.30 -7.13 40.33
C ARG A 753 8.10 -8.10 41.50
N GLU A 754 7.10 -8.97 41.41
CA GLU A 754 6.75 -9.92 42.48
C GLU A 754 7.56 -11.23 42.41
N SER A 755 8.20 -11.50 41.27
CA SER A 755 8.99 -12.71 41.06
C SER A 755 10.11 -12.41 40.08
N GLU A 756 11.27 -11.97 40.59
CA GLU A 756 12.45 -11.60 39.79
C GLU A 756 12.94 -12.72 38.86
N ALA A 757 12.60 -13.99 39.14
CA ALA A 757 12.92 -15.13 38.29
C ALA A 757 12.02 -15.28 37.05
N GLN A 758 10.92 -14.54 36.95
CA GLN A 758 9.96 -14.64 35.86
C GLN A 758 10.01 -13.41 34.95
N ASN A 759 10.21 -13.67 33.67
CA ASN A 759 10.22 -12.66 32.62
C ASN A 759 9.05 -12.92 31.66
N LEU A 760 8.29 -11.87 31.36
CA LEU A 760 7.21 -11.89 30.38
C LEU A 760 7.69 -11.23 29.10
N LYS A 761 7.55 -11.92 27.97
CA LYS A 761 7.81 -11.34 26.64
C LYS A 761 6.48 -11.08 25.95
N GLY A 762 6.38 -9.94 25.28
CA GLY A 762 5.18 -9.61 24.53
C GLY A 762 5.23 -8.23 23.90
N TYR A 763 4.24 -7.96 23.05
CA TYR A 763 4.00 -6.63 22.54
C TYR A 763 3.36 -5.78 23.62
N GLN A 764 3.96 -4.63 23.89
CA GLN A 764 3.54 -3.71 24.92
C GLN A 764 3.02 -2.43 24.27
N VAL A 765 1.89 -1.94 24.77
CA VAL A 765 1.32 -0.65 24.40
C VAL A 765 1.31 0.22 25.64
N VAL A 766 2.08 1.30 25.60
CA VAL A 766 2.11 2.28 26.69
C VAL A 766 1.33 3.49 26.26
N ILE A 767 0.31 3.85 27.04
CA ILE A 767 -0.45 5.08 26.85
C ILE A 767 -0.24 6.03 28.03
N SER A 768 -0.08 7.31 27.72
CA SER A 768 0.17 8.38 28.68
C SER A 768 -0.83 9.51 28.45
N ASP A 769 -1.59 9.84 29.48
CA ASP A 769 -2.45 11.03 29.51
C ASP A 769 -1.73 12.21 30.15
N LEU A 770 -1.93 13.39 29.57
CA LEU A 770 -1.34 14.65 29.99
C LEU A 770 -2.44 15.55 30.57
N TYR A 771 -2.26 15.99 31.81
CA TYR A 771 -3.16 16.89 32.54
C TYR A 771 -2.41 18.14 33.01
N GLU A 772 -3.10 19.27 33.15
CA GLU A 772 -2.49 20.52 33.63
C GLU A 772 -2.01 20.42 35.09
N SER A 773 -2.70 19.60 35.90
CA SER A 773 -2.36 19.34 37.29
C SER A 773 -2.67 17.88 37.69
N GLU A 774 -2.01 17.41 38.74
CA GLU A 774 -2.38 16.17 39.41
C GLU A 774 -3.75 16.27 40.09
N LEU A 775 -4.04 17.44 40.66
CA LEU A 775 -5.25 17.74 41.42
C LEU A 775 -6.44 18.03 40.50
N SER A 776 -7.63 17.69 40.99
CA SER A 776 -8.90 17.98 40.31
C SER A 776 -9.34 19.43 40.59
N ASN A 777 -10.04 20.06 39.65
CA ASN A 777 -10.41 21.48 39.65
C ASN A 777 -9.21 22.45 39.76
N ASP A 778 -8.04 22.01 39.33
CA ASP A 778 -6.81 22.80 39.35
C ASP A 778 -6.20 22.86 37.95
N ARG A 779 -5.91 24.09 37.50
CA ARG A 779 -5.23 24.38 36.22
C ARG A 779 -3.72 24.52 36.38
N GLY A 780 -3.21 24.23 37.58
CA GLY A 780 -1.79 24.32 37.88
C GLY A 780 -1.25 25.73 37.61
N PRO A 781 -0.01 25.85 37.09
CA PRO A 781 0.60 27.14 36.82
C PRO A 781 -0.08 27.98 35.73
N LEU A 782 -0.97 27.39 34.91
CA LEU A 782 -1.70 28.12 33.87
C LEU A 782 -2.84 28.98 34.44
N GLY A 783 -3.37 28.64 35.62
CA GLY A 783 -4.45 29.39 36.28
C GLY A 783 -5.64 29.69 35.34
N ASP A 784 -6.13 30.94 35.38
CA ASP A 784 -7.26 31.38 34.55
C ASP A 784 -6.86 31.87 33.15
N ALA A 785 -5.63 31.56 32.70
CA ALA A 785 -5.15 32.00 31.39
C ALA A 785 -6.08 31.49 30.27
N ALA A 786 -6.51 32.42 29.41
CA ALA A 786 -7.33 32.13 28.24
C ALA A 786 -6.50 31.58 27.07
N ASN A 787 -5.22 31.97 26.99
CA ASN A 787 -4.29 31.58 25.94
C ASN A 787 -3.13 30.78 26.52
N PHE A 788 -2.64 29.81 25.74
CA PHE A 788 -1.41 29.09 26.04
C PHE A 788 -0.26 29.68 25.23
N SER A 789 0.90 29.87 25.87
CA SER A 789 2.14 30.24 25.20
C SER A 789 3.28 29.39 25.75
N SER A 790 4.10 28.85 24.85
CA SER A 790 5.31 28.09 25.22
C SER A 790 6.44 29.00 25.72
N LEU A 791 6.36 30.32 25.50
CA LEU A 791 7.43 31.28 25.78
C LEU A 791 7.02 32.40 26.72
N ASP A 792 5.75 32.81 26.71
CA ASP A 792 5.32 33.93 27.53
C ASP A 792 5.16 33.49 28.99
N PRO A 793 5.60 34.32 29.95
CA PRO A 793 5.33 34.06 31.34
C PRO A 793 3.83 34.14 31.59
N VAL A 794 3.28 33.18 32.35
CA VAL A 794 1.92 33.31 32.88
C VAL A 794 1.91 34.51 33.82
N ASP A 795 0.89 35.38 33.74
CA ASP A 795 0.80 36.67 34.48
C ASP A 795 1.07 36.55 35.99
N PHE A 796 0.82 35.36 36.57
CA PHE A 796 1.14 35.01 37.96
C PHE A 796 1.84 33.64 38.00
N PRO A 797 3.16 33.55 37.76
CA PRO A 797 3.84 32.27 37.63
C PRO A 797 4.03 31.63 39.01
N THR A 798 3.30 30.55 39.30
CA THR A 798 3.51 29.70 40.49
C THR A 798 4.57 28.61 40.25
N GLY A 799 5.00 28.41 38.99
CA GLY A 799 6.01 27.45 38.55
C GLY A 799 6.00 27.26 37.02
N PRO A 800 6.85 26.38 36.46
CA PRO A 800 6.77 25.99 35.05
C PRO A 800 5.52 25.14 34.79
N ALA A 801 4.77 25.44 33.73
CA ALA A 801 3.56 24.71 33.34
C ALA A 801 3.88 23.35 32.69
N LEU A 802 4.38 22.42 33.51
CA LEU A 802 4.66 21.04 33.12
C LEU A 802 3.41 20.16 33.26
N PRO A 803 3.20 19.18 32.36
CA PRO A 803 2.07 18.27 32.47
C PRO A 803 2.23 17.29 33.64
N SER A 804 1.12 17.02 34.33
CA SER A 804 0.95 15.80 35.12
C SER A 804 0.69 14.62 34.19
N VAL A 805 1.58 13.63 34.21
CA VAL A 805 1.51 12.48 33.30
C VAL A 805 1.01 11.24 34.03
N ILE A 806 -0.04 10.62 33.49
CA ILE A 806 -0.56 9.34 33.99
C ILE A 806 -0.38 8.29 32.91
N SER A 807 0.49 7.30 33.17
CA SER A 807 0.83 6.27 32.20
C SER A 807 0.42 4.87 32.65
N LYS A 808 0.01 4.04 31.68
CA LYS A 808 -0.17 2.59 31.86
C LYS A 808 0.30 1.82 30.64
N THR A 809 0.80 0.62 30.93
CA THR A 809 1.21 -0.36 29.93
C THR A 809 0.14 -1.44 29.81
N PHE A 810 -0.13 -1.86 28.58
CA PHE A 810 -0.97 -3.01 28.25
C PHE A 810 -0.16 -4.00 27.40
N ILE A 811 -0.59 -5.25 27.36
CA ILE A 811 0.04 -6.33 26.60
C ILE A 811 -0.92 -6.76 25.50
N LEU A 812 -0.40 -6.89 24.28
CA LEU A 812 -1.10 -7.38 23.10
C LEU A 812 -0.55 -8.74 22.66
N SER A 813 -1.40 -9.51 21.98
CA SER A 813 -1.06 -10.83 21.42
C SER A 813 -0.17 -10.77 20.17
N GLY A 814 -0.13 -9.62 19.48
CA GLY A 814 0.61 -9.46 18.23
C GLY A 814 1.07 -8.01 17.99
N PRO A 815 1.92 -7.79 16.98
CA PRO A 815 2.40 -6.46 16.64
C PRO A 815 1.27 -5.59 16.10
N ILE A 816 1.30 -4.32 16.47
CA ILE A 816 0.58 -3.25 15.81
C ILE A 816 1.59 -2.22 15.29
N THR A 817 1.42 -1.78 14.05
CA THR A 817 2.28 -0.82 13.35
C THR A 817 1.43 0.23 12.64
N SER A 818 2.08 1.26 12.04
CA SER A 818 1.42 2.31 11.24
C SER A 818 0.24 2.96 11.99
N LEU A 819 0.53 3.50 13.17
CA LEU A 819 -0.47 4.07 14.06
C LEU A 819 -1.03 5.39 13.51
N ALA A 820 -2.35 5.52 13.50
CA ALA A 820 -3.05 6.76 13.20
C ALA A 820 -4.23 6.98 14.15
N VAL A 821 -4.84 8.15 14.10
CA VAL A 821 -6.00 8.50 14.93
C VAL A 821 -7.13 8.96 14.03
N THR A 822 -8.35 8.49 14.31
CA THR A 822 -9.55 8.95 13.60
C THR A 822 -9.75 10.45 13.78
N GLN A 823 -10.02 11.15 12.68
CA GLN A 823 -10.24 12.60 12.65
C GLN A 823 -11.70 12.92 12.27
N THR A 824 -12.32 13.81 13.03
CA THR A 824 -13.67 14.33 12.77
C THR A 824 -13.69 15.84 12.83
N ARG A 825 -14.77 16.45 12.34
CA ARG A 825 -14.84 17.90 12.10
C ARG A 825 -14.57 18.74 13.35
N GLN A 826 -15.07 18.32 14.51
CA GLN A 826 -15.03 19.06 15.78
C GLN A 826 -14.35 18.28 16.91
N GLY A 827 -14.03 16.99 16.72
CA GLY A 827 -13.37 16.16 17.73
C GLY A 827 -14.26 15.84 18.93
N ILE A 828 -15.58 15.74 18.70
CA ILE A 828 -16.60 15.38 19.70
C ILE A 828 -16.73 13.87 19.80
N THR A 829 -16.72 13.16 18.66
CA THR A 829 -16.76 11.70 18.65
C THR A 829 -15.55 11.11 19.40
N VAL A 830 -15.71 9.93 20.00
CA VAL A 830 -14.59 9.22 20.63
C VAL A 830 -13.50 8.94 19.60
N ARG A 831 -12.24 9.23 19.94
CA ARG A 831 -11.11 8.89 19.07
C ARG A 831 -10.82 7.39 19.12
N HIS A 832 -10.60 6.77 17.95
CA HIS A 832 -10.02 5.43 17.85
C HIS A 832 -8.56 5.52 17.41
N VAL A 833 -7.72 4.66 17.97
CA VAL A 833 -6.36 4.41 17.47
C VAL A 833 -6.50 3.40 16.33
N LEU A 834 -6.24 3.86 15.12
CA LEU A 834 -6.12 3.00 13.94
C LEU A 834 -4.73 2.38 13.95
N ALA A 835 -4.66 1.07 13.75
CA ALA A 835 -3.39 0.36 13.68
C ALA A 835 -3.45 -0.79 12.68
N TYR A 836 -2.36 -1.01 11.97
CA TYR A 836 -2.18 -2.18 11.14
C TYR A 836 -1.64 -3.35 11.96
N MET A 837 -2.18 -4.55 11.74
CA MET A 837 -1.68 -5.80 12.32
C MET A 837 -1.02 -6.63 11.22
N PRO A 838 0.34 -6.66 11.14
CA PRO A 838 1.06 -7.37 10.09
C PRO A 838 0.79 -8.88 10.05
N TRP A 839 0.51 -9.51 11.18
CA TRP A 839 0.34 -10.97 11.28
C TRP A 839 -1.03 -11.46 10.76
N SER A 840 -2.04 -10.60 10.76
CA SER A 840 -3.40 -10.90 10.30
C SER A 840 -3.82 -10.06 9.09
N HIS A 841 -2.89 -9.26 8.54
CA HIS A 841 -3.08 -8.35 7.42
C HIS A 841 -4.36 -7.50 7.55
N SER A 842 -4.57 -6.93 8.74
CA SER A 842 -5.85 -6.29 9.06
C SER A 842 -5.66 -4.96 9.76
N ILE A 843 -6.56 -4.01 9.52
CA ILE A 843 -6.57 -2.72 10.22
C ILE A 843 -7.62 -2.79 11.32
N ILE A 844 -7.21 -2.41 12.53
CA ILE A 844 -8.08 -2.35 13.71
C ILE A 844 -8.26 -0.90 14.17
N GLY A 845 -9.47 -0.59 14.64
CA GLY A 845 -9.76 0.66 15.33
C GLY A 845 -9.93 0.41 16.82
N ILE A 846 -8.88 0.61 17.60
CA ILE A 846 -8.90 0.41 19.05
C ILE A 846 -9.57 1.62 19.72
N PRO A 847 -10.70 1.45 20.42
CA PRO A 847 -11.36 2.56 21.10
C PRO A 847 -10.47 3.13 22.20
N ARG A 848 -10.35 4.46 22.28
CA ARG A 848 -9.54 5.11 23.33
C ARG A 848 -9.98 4.73 24.75
N MET A 849 -11.25 4.42 24.98
CA MET A 849 -11.76 3.95 26.29
C MET A 849 -11.16 2.61 26.72
N LEU A 850 -10.72 1.77 25.77
CA LEU A 850 -10.03 0.51 26.06
C LEU A 850 -8.63 0.75 26.63
N LEU A 851 -7.99 1.83 26.20
CA LEU A 851 -6.64 2.24 26.55
C LEU A 851 -6.68 3.38 27.60
N GLU A 852 -7.38 3.19 28.72
CA GLU A 852 -7.51 4.22 29.74
C GLU A 852 -6.48 4.03 30.87
N PRO A 853 -5.52 4.96 31.06
CA PRO A 853 -4.45 4.77 32.07
C PRO A 853 -4.93 4.95 33.52
N ARG A 854 -6.12 5.52 33.74
CA ARG A 854 -6.69 5.71 35.08
C ARG A 854 -7.42 4.46 35.64
N ARG A 855 -7.41 3.34 34.92
CA ARG A 855 -8.02 2.08 35.38
C ARG A 855 -7.42 1.63 36.73
N PRO A 856 -8.25 1.34 37.76
CA PRO A 856 -7.75 0.92 39.07
C PRO A 856 -6.96 -0.39 39.04
N VAL A 857 -5.78 -0.38 39.66
CA VAL A 857 -4.89 -1.56 39.75
C VAL A 857 -5.17 -2.32 41.05
N GLY A 858 -5.34 -3.65 40.95
CA GLY A 858 -5.47 -4.52 42.12
C GLY A 858 -6.79 -4.42 42.89
N ARG A 859 -7.73 -3.58 42.43
CA ARG A 859 -9.05 -3.40 43.06
C ARG A 859 -10.13 -3.14 42.01
N ASP A 860 -11.38 -3.33 42.41
CA ASP A 860 -12.54 -2.93 41.61
C ASP A 860 -12.75 -1.41 41.65
N PRO A 861 -13.38 -0.83 40.62
CA PRO A 861 -13.64 0.60 40.54
C PRO A 861 -14.66 1.04 41.62
N GLN A 862 -14.41 2.20 42.21
CA GLN A 862 -15.33 2.88 43.14
C GLN A 862 -16.55 3.42 42.40
N ALA A 863 -17.61 3.82 43.11
CA ALA A 863 -18.84 4.32 42.51
C ALA A 863 -18.61 5.52 41.56
N ALA A 864 -17.76 6.48 41.96
CA ALA A 864 -17.40 7.62 41.10
C ALA A 864 -16.60 7.19 39.85
N GLU A 865 -15.68 6.23 39.99
CA GLU A 865 -14.93 5.68 38.86
C GLU A 865 -15.82 4.88 37.89
N GLN A 866 -16.84 4.18 38.41
CA GLN A 866 -17.84 3.48 37.61
C GLN A 866 -18.74 4.45 36.85
N GLU A 867 -19.09 5.60 37.43
CA GLU A 867 -19.84 6.67 36.75
C GLU A 867 -19.06 7.24 35.55
N GLU A 868 -17.72 7.28 35.63
CA GLU A 868 -16.85 7.61 34.49
C GLU A 868 -16.69 6.47 33.46
N GLY A 869 -17.22 5.27 33.75
CA GLY A 869 -17.05 4.09 32.92
C GLY A 869 -15.69 3.39 33.08
N LEU A 870 -14.95 3.67 34.16
CA LEU A 870 -13.69 2.98 34.43
C LEU A 870 -13.92 1.54 34.87
N VAL A 871 -13.07 0.65 34.37
CA VAL A 871 -13.05 -0.77 34.75
C VAL A 871 -11.74 -1.09 35.46
N ARG A 872 -11.72 -2.20 36.21
CA ARG A 872 -10.50 -2.73 36.81
C ARG A 872 -9.43 -2.92 35.73
N TYR A 873 -8.20 -2.54 36.04
CA TYR A 873 -7.06 -2.73 35.15
C TYR A 873 -6.81 -4.22 34.92
N ALA A 874 -6.82 -4.59 33.63
CA ALA A 874 -6.34 -5.86 33.13
C ALA A 874 -5.15 -5.56 32.19
N PRO A 875 -3.96 -6.13 32.44
CA PRO A 875 -2.77 -5.84 31.64
C PRO A 875 -2.90 -6.38 30.21
N ALA A 876 -3.48 -7.57 30.03
CA ALA A 876 -3.72 -8.12 28.71
C ALA A 876 -4.98 -7.52 28.10
N ILE A 877 -4.87 -7.00 26.87
CA ILE A 877 -6.02 -6.58 26.07
C ILE A 877 -6.24 -7.62 24.97
N GLU A 878 -7.41 -8.25 24.99
CA GLU A 878 -7.87 -9.06 23.88
C GLU A 878 -8.52 -8.15 22.84
N LEU A 879 -8.06 -8.25 21.60
CA LEU A 879 -8.60 -7.49 20.49
C LEU A 879 -9.85 -8.22 19.96
N ASP A 880 -11.04 -7.62 20.16
CA ASP A 880 -12.29 -8.17 19.62
C ASP A 880 -12.26 -8.08 18.08
N PRO A 881 -12.51 -9.16 17.33
CA PRO A 881 -12.59 -9.14 15.87
C PRO A 881 -13.58 -8.10 15.31
N ARG A 882 -14.57 -7.66 16.09
CA ARG A 882 -15.49 -6.56 15.72
C ARG A 882 -14.81 -5.20 15.59
N MET A 883 -13.61 -5.03 16.15
CA MET A 883 -12.81 -3.82 16.01
C MET A 883 -12.03 -3.78 14.69
N THR A 884 -12.01 -4.88 13.94
CA THR A 884 -11.33 -4.98 12.65
C THR A 884 -12.11 -4.23 11.58
N VAL A 885 -11.58 -3.07 11.16
CA VAL A 885 -12.14 -2.21 10.11
C VAL A 885 -12.17 -2.95 8.77
N THR A 886 -11.12 -3.70 8.48
CA THR A 886 -10.98 -4.47 7.24
C THR A 886 -11.79 -5.77 7.22
N HIS A 887 -12.49 -6.14 8.30
CA HIS A 887 -13.34 -7.34 8.39
C HIS A 887 -12.67 -8.60 7.81
N ALA A 888 -13.15 -9.11 6.67
CA ALA A 888 -12.64 -10.30 5.98
C ALA A 888 -11.58 -10.00 4.91
N ARG A 889 -11.27 -8.72 4.66
CA ARG A 889 -10.29 -8.29 3.67
C ARG A 889 -8.88 -8.40 4.23
N ASP A 890 -8.06 -9.12 3.49
CA ASP A 890 -6.65 -9.38 3.75
C ASP A 890 -5.82 -8.24 3.14
N VAL A 891 -5.56 -7.16 3.90
CA VAL A 891 -4.85 -5.97 3.39
C VAL A 891 -3.35 -6.12 3.61
N LEU A 892 -2.64 -6.51 2.57
CA LEU A 892 -1.22 -6.85 2.66
C LEU A 892 -0.32 -5.60 2.67
N GLY A 893 0.72 -5.62 3.52
CA GLY A 893 1.85 -4.70 3.44
C GLY A 893 1.51 -3.21 3.57
N VAL A 894 0.65 -2.85 4.54
CA VAL A 894 0.33 -1.43 4.83
C VAL A 894 1.57 -0.71 5.34
N ARG A 895 1.91 0.40 4.68
CA ARG A 895 3.00 1.31 5.07
C ARG A 895 2.49 2.35 6.08
N ASP A 896 1.36 2.98 5.76
CA ASP A 896 0.82 4.09 6.55
C ASP A 896 -0.70 4.19 6.41
N ILE A 897 -1.34 4.83 7.39
CA ILE A 897 -2.78 5.03 7.49
C ILE A 897 -3.06 6.52 7.65
N ILE A 898 -3.84 7.09 6.75
CA ILE A 898 -4.28 8.49 6.84
C ILE A 898 -5.79 8.56 7.11
N ALA A 899 -6.17 9.48 7.98
CA ALA A 899 -7.56 9.78 8.29
C ALA A 899 -7.91 11.21 7.89
N ALA A 900 -9.15 11.43 7.48
CA ALA A 900 -9.68 12.76 7.19
C ALA A 900 -11.12 12.92 7.73
N PRO A 901 -11.48 14.14 8.18
CA PRO A 901 -12.83 14.42 8.65
C PRO A 901 -13.83 14.44 7.48
N ALA A 902 -15.02 13.90 7.71
CA ALA A 902 -16.19 14.18 6.88
C ALA A 902 -16.86 15.50 7.32
N ILE A 903 -17.91 15.96 6.62
CA ILE A 903 -18.73 17.09 7.09
C ILE A 903 -19.52 16.69 8.35
N LEU A 904 -19.87 15.42 8.44
CA LEU A 904 -20.52 14.78 9.57
C LEU A 904 -19.52 14.50 10.70
N GLU A 905 -19.94 14.77 11.92
CA GLU A 905 -19.10 14.63 13.11
C GLU A 905 -18.95 13.17 13.53
N SER A 906 -19.90 12.31 13.17
CA SER A 906 -19.84 10.89 13.52
C SER A 906 -18.88 10.08 12.65
N THR A 907 -18.45 10.59 11.50
CA THR A 907 -17.75 9.84 10.46
C THR A 907 -16.31 10.32 10.25
N SER A 908 -15.38 9.37 10.21
CA SER A 908 -13.99 9.58 9.79
C SER A 908 -13.68 8.74 8.55
N LEU A 909 -13.10 9.36 7.53
CA LEU A 909 -12.62 8.67 6.32
C LEU A 909 -11.24 8.09 6.60
N VAL A 910 -11.04 6.81 6.28
CA VAL A 910 -9.80 6.09 6.54
C VAL A 910 -9.25 5.55 5.22
N PHE A 911 -7.97 5.77 4.97
CA PHE A 911 -7.28 5.25 3.82
C PHE A 911 -5.92 4.70 4.22
N ALA A 912 -5.64 3.47 3.83
CA ALA A 912 -4.39 2.78 4.09
C ALA A 912 -3.74 2.40 2.76
N TYR A 913 -2.43 2.57 2.69
CA TYR A 913 -1.66 2.35 1.47
C TYR A 913 -0.32 1.67 1.76
N GLY A 914 0.17 0.93 0.76
CA GLY A 914 1.44 0.22 0.80
C GLY A 914 1.55 -0.73 -0.40
N VAL A 915 1.60 -2.04 -0.14
CA VAL A 915 1.41 -3.05 -1.21
C VAL A 915 -0.02 -2.97 -1.72
N ASP A 916 -0.99 -3.12 -0.81
CA ASP A 916 -2.40 -2.93 -1.09
C ASP A 916 -2.86 -1.50 -0.86
N VAL A 917 -4.02 -1.18 -1.43
CA VAL A 917 -4.73 0.07 -1.18
C VAL A 917 -6.12 -0.25 -0.63
N TYR A 918 -6.43 0.27 0.55
CA TYR A 918 -7.72 0.08 1.23
C TYR A 918 -8.31 1.41 1.66
N GLY A 919 -9.60 1.61 1.42
CA GLY A 919 -10.33 2.78 1.91
C GLY A 919 -11.65 2.38 2.53
N SER A 920 -12.06 3.12 3.57
CA SER A 920 -13.33 2.89 4.28
C SER A 920 -13.76 4.12 5.07
N ARG A 921 -14.95 4.03 5.68
CA ARG A 921 -15.51 5.02 6.60
C ARG A 921 -15.67 4.36 7.95
N THR A 922 -15.24 5.06 9.00
CA THR A 922 -15.36 4.58 10.39
C THR A 922 -16.27 5.49 11.18
N HIS A 923 -17.04 4.90 12.09
CA HIS A 923 -17.98 5.60 12.97
C HIS A 923 -17.65 5.27 14.43
N PRO A 924 -16.67 5.94 15.04
CA PRO A 924 -16.21 5.59 16.39
C PRO A 924 -17.31 5.56 17.46
N SER A 925 -18.28 6.49 17.37
CA SER A 925 -19.41 6.59 18.30
C SER A 925 -20.76 6.23 17.64
N ALA A 926 -20.73 5.39 16.60
CA ALA A 926 -21.84 5.15 15.69
C ALA A 926 -22.33 6.42 14.95
N ALA A 927 -23.13 6.25 13.89
CA ALA A 927 -23.62 7.35 13.06
C ALA A 927 -24.78 8.11 13.74
N PHE A 928 -24.48 8.97 14.72
CA PHE A 928 -25.49 9.69 15.51
C PHE A 928 -26.11 10.91 14.80
N ASP A 929 -25.51 11.37 13.71
CA ASP A 929 -25.95 12.54 12.92
C ASP A 929 -26.58 12.15 11.56
N ILE A 930 -26.76 10.86 11.31
CA ILE A 930 -27.52 10.33 10.16
C ILE A 930 -28.61 9.37 10.66
N LEU A 931 -29.77 9.38 9.98
CA LEU A 931 -30.79 8.34 10.14
C LEU A 931 -30.28 7.01 9.56
N GLY A 932 -30.08 6.02 10.41
CA GLY A 932 -29.61 4.70 9.98
C GLY A 932 -30.53 4.01 8.97
N LYS A 933 -29.96 3.12 8.15
CA LYS A 933 -30.69 2.34 7.11
C LYS A 933 -31.88 1.55 7.66
N GLY A 934 -31.83 1.15 8.94
CA GLY A 934 -32.91 0.44 9.62
C GLY A 934 -34.14 1.31 10.00
N PHE A 935 -34.13 2.62 9.73
CA PHE A 935 -35.27 3.48 10.04
C PHE A 935 -36.46 3.22 9.09
N SER A 936 -37.59 2.76 9.63
CA SER A 936 -38.77 2.42 8.84
C SER A 936 -39.54 3.66 8.34
N LYS A 937 -39.07 4.23 7.23
CA LYS A 937 -39.74 5.36 6.55
C LYS A 937 -41.17 5.00 6.12
N VAL A 938 -41.41 3.76 5.70
CA VAL A 938 -42.73 3.28 5.27
C VAL A 938 -43.73 3.28 6.43
N THR A 939 -43.32 2.82 7.63
CA THR A 939 -44.18 2.85 8.81
C THR A 939 -44.50 4.29 9.24
N LEU A 940 -43.51 5.19 9.19
CA LEU A 940 -43.72 6.61 9.47
C LEU A 940 -44.76 7.22 8.51
N LEU A 941 -44.56 7.07 7.20
CA LEU A 941 -45.47 7.60 6.18
C LEU A 941 -46.88 6.98 6.28
N GLY A 942 -46.96 5.67 6.50
CA GLY A 942 -48.23 4.98 6.70
C GLY A 942 -49.01 5.51 7.90
N THR A 943 -48.32 5.81 9.01
CA THR A 943 -48.93 6.38 10.21
C THR A 943 -49.44 7.80 9.96
N VAL A 944 -48.64 8.63 9.28
CA VAL A 944 -49.05 10.01 8.89
C VAL A 944 -50.29 9.97 7.99
N ALA A 945 -50.32 9.09 7.00
CA ALA A 945 -51.48 8.93 6.12
C ALA A 945 -52.73 8.43 6.87
N ALA A 946 -52.57 7.45 7.78
CA ALA A 946 -53.68 6.95 8.59
C ALA A 946 -54.26 8.04 9.51
N LEU A 947 -53.40 8.85 10.14
CA LEU A 947 -53.81 9.99 10.95
C LEU A 947 -54.53 11.05 10.09
N LEU A 948 -54.02 11.36 8.89
CA LEU A 948 -54.65 12.30 7.97
C LEU A 948 -56.07 11.84 7.58
N VAL A 949 -56.24 10.58 7.18
CA VAL A 949 -57.55 10.00 6.86
C VAL A 949 -58.46 10.03 8.09
N GLY A 950 -57.93 9.70 9.27
CA GLY A 950 -58.65 9.80 10.54
C GLY A 950 -59.17 11.21 10.81
N VAL A 951 -58.34 12.24 10.63
CA VAL A 951 -58.72 13.66 10.81
C VAL A 951 -59.75 14.09 9.77
N LEU A 952 -59.55 13.73 8.49
CA LEU A 952 -60.50 14.07 7.42
C LEU A 952 -61.86 13.39 7.61
N GLY A 953 -61.90 12.18 8.19
CA GLY A 953 -63.13 11.50 8.55
C GLY A 953 -63.81 12.07 9.80
N LEU A 954 -63.05 12.28 10.88
CA LEU A 954 -63.58 12.74 12.16
C LEU A 954 -63.97 14.23 12.15
N GLY A 955 -63.25 15.08 11.41
CA GLY A 955 -63.49 16.52 11.37
C GLY A 955 -64.93 16.89 11.00
N PRO A 956 -65.46 16.40 9.86
CA PRO A 956 -66.86 16.59 9.48
C PRO A 956 -67.85 15.99 10.49
N MET A 957 -67.54 14.81 11.05
CA MET A 957 -68.41 14.16 12.05
C MET A 957 -68.53 14.98 13.33
N VAL A 958 -67.42 15.49 13.84
CA VAL A 958 -67.38 16.36 15.03
C VAL A 958 -68.07 17.69 14.73
N ARG A 959 -67.80 18.30 13.56
CA ARG A 959 -68.46 19.56 13.15
C ARG A 959 -69.98 19.39 13.06
N LYS A 960 -70.46 18.29 12.47
CA LYS A 960 -71.89 17.94 12.42
C LYS A 960 -72.47 17.75 13.82
N LYS A 961 -71.78 17.01 14.70
CA LYS A 961 -72.20 16.79 16.09
C LYS A 961 -72.31 18.11 16.87
N GLN A 962 -71.31 18.99 16.76
CA GLN A 962 -71.31 20.30 17.41
C GLN A 962 -72.41 21.22 16.90
N ILE A 963 -72.65 21.26 15.58
CA ILE A 963 -73.77 22.02 14.99
C ILE A 963 -75.10 21.50 15.55
N ASN A 964 -75.34 20.19 15.51
CA ASN A 964 -76.59 19.61 16.03
C ASN A 964 -76.80 19.90 17.52
N MET A 965 -75.76 19.80 18.35
CA MET A 965 -75.85 20.15 19.78
C MET A 965 -76.19 21.62 20.00
N ARG A 966 -75.62 22.54 19.21
CA ARG A 966 -75.96 23.97 19.28
C ARG A 966 -77.38 24.27 18.83
N TRP A 967 -77.90 23.53 17.85
CA TRP A 967 -79.27 23.68 17.35
C TRP A 967 -80.34 23.02 18.25
N GLN A 968 -79.93 22.09 19.13
CA GLN A 968 -80.79 21.49 20.17
C GLN A 968 -80.74 22.23 21.51
N ALA A 969 -79.94 23.29 21.64
CA ALA A 969 -79.96 24.15 22.81
C ALA A 969 -81.30 24.92 22.82
N PRO A 970 -82.15 24.77 23.85
CA PRO A 970 -83.35 25.59 23.96
C PRO A 970 -82.94 27.06 24.09
N MET A 971 -83.60 27.95 23.35
CA MET A 971 -83.44 29.41 23.50
C MET A 971 -83.77 29.85 24.92
#